data_AF-A0A418QN64-F1
#
_entry.id   AF-A0A418QN64-F1
#
_cell.length_a   1.000
_cell.length_b   1.000
_cell.length_c   1.000
_cell.angle_alpha   90.00
_cell.angle_beta   90.00
_cell.angle_gamma   90.00
#
_symmetry.space_group_name_H-M   'P 1'
#
loop_
_entity.id
_entity.type
_entity.pdbx_description
1 polymer ?
#
loop_
_entity_poly.entity_id
_entity_poly.type
_entity_poly.pdbx_seq_one_letter_code
_entity_poly.pdbx_strand_id
1 'polypeptide(L)'
;MRTFSLVVLCRWMLVLCLTGTFGQQAFAQAVPAHSLDPSLLDPQYDARKQSLIRTSARPQPAGRPAAGGRTTALQLPACFEPLDSVSAPAAGGYINLARNDDGSSNLIPLGFTFTLFGTPYTGVYINTNGNLSFGTPVSQYSADGFPINTPMVAGFWADVDTRPSGSGSIWYKIFPDRLVVTWNRVGYYQSNTTKKNTFQIVIRANSSGVTTDDVTFAYGDMQWTTGDASGGTNGFGGSLATVGNNRGTNGDFIQTGRFNLNNATHPDNVSPSGVDWLDQQCISYRVFADGNLPPSATNLPLNNTITVNQGQTVSIAPQFSGPEAGQTVTLAVNTNGLCNVSSSVSTGINPVLNLSVTGAACNVGTSTISVVATDNGTPVASRQFDITVIVNPPAAANGQWTGSTSTVYTDPTNWTNNTLPTGSIDVTIPASAVRMPVLSAAAAANSFTVASGASLTIANDGLLTLNGTLLNNGSFGGTGTLVLGGSARQSLGGNTLISVGGLTVGSAGGQLTGPLAVSRLLTLNGSLATNSQTLTLLSDAAGTAMVANNGSAVVTGAATVQRYINPSQNAGAGYRHYSAPVSNTTVADLATANFTPVVNPDYNTAPVPAAVTPFPTVFGYDENRVNAPAGAFDQGWFSPASQSAPLTPGVGYTVNLPATATVDFVGTLTNGPVARTGLTRGTEPASGWHLLGNPYPAPIDWTLAAAGLSGLDNAVYVFKSSGTYAGSYSSFVNGIGDARFIAMGQGFFVRATAPGTPGSLLLSNAARVTTYQNPAFNRTPELETRPLLQLDLVTGTQRDAATVYFEQGATPGFDTAFDAYKLTSGNVASISLPAGSEQLSISGLPALNRSDVLIPLQVRVAVSGSYQLEAIRLLNLPAGLNAYLRDAETGVSLDLTQQPVYSFRQTADATGPRFSVLLTTSRLLASAAALAGQQIQLYPNPAHTAATLVLPAALRNQMGTAVLYNALGQAVRSYSWLPSSASTTQVLSVSGLAQGVYTLRLATIMGPVTKRLVIE
;
A
#
# COMPACT_ATOMS: atom_id res chain seq x y z
N MET A 1 24.79 42.30 -57.86
CA MET A 1 25.96 41.70 -58.54
C MET A 1 26.17 40.32 -57.90
N ARG A 2 26.12 39.19 -58.62
CA ARG A 2 27.26 38.48 -59.28
C ARG A 2 28.37 38.09 -58.27
N THR A 3 28.86 36.82 -58.14
CA THR A 3 28.61 35.57 -58.92
C THR A 3 28.87 34.25 -58.10
N PHE A 4 29.12 33.11 -58.77
CA PHE A 4 28.94 31.69 -58.36
C PHE A 4 30.26 30.85 -58.20
N SER A 5 30.17 29.55 -57.83
CA SER A 5 31.13 28.41 -58.11
C SER A 5 32.38 28.23 -57.19
N LEU A 6 33.07 27.08 -56.94
CA LEU A 6 32.99 25.57 -57.17
C LEU A 6 34.13 24.86 -56.31
N VAL A 7 34.46 23.53 -56.19
CA VAL A 7 33.98 22.17 -56.62
C VAL A 7 34.59 20.97 -55.78
N VAL A 8 33.81 19.90 -55.52
CA VAL A 8 34.03 18.40 -55.45
C VAL A 8 35.42 17.70 -55.31
N LEU A 9 35.49 16.52 -54.60
CA LEU A 9 36.11 15.24 -55.11
C LEU A 9 35.87 13.89 -54.31
N CYS A 10 35.43 12.81 -55.02
CA CYS A 10 35.86 11.37 -54.99
C CYS A 10 35.83 10.45 -53.70
N ARG A 11 35.71 9.09 -53.74
CA ARG A 11 35.49 8.08 -54.83
C ARG A 11 34.97 6.67 -54.36
N TRP A 12 33.95 6.10 -55.05
CA TRP A 12 33.71 4.72 -55.58
C TRP A 12 33.99 3.43 -54.72
N MET A 13 33.46 2.21 -54.95
CA MET A 13 32.98 1.41 -56.13
C MET A 13 31.97 0.31 -55.63
N LEU A 14 31.22 -0.56 -56.36
CA LEU A 14 30.94 -0.89 -57.79
C LEU A 14 29.47 -1.47 -57.92
N VAL A 15 29.17 -2.45 -58.82
CA VAL A 15 27.80 -2.82 -59.32
C VAL A 15 27.67 -4.29 -59.84
N LEU A 16 26.53 -4.99 -59.61
CA LEU A 16 25.92 -6.02 -60.51
C LEU A 16 24.38 -6.12 -60.21
N CYS A 17 23.36 -6.13 -61.11
CA CYS A 17 23.12 -6.43 -62.56
C CYS A 17 22.47 -7.82 -62.81
N LEU A 18 21.46 -8.03 -63.68
CA LEU A 18 20.51 -7.17 -64.48
C LEU A 18 19.04 -7.65 -64.20
N THR A 19 17.93 -7.56 -64.98
CA THR A 19 17.47 -7.08 -66.33
C THR A 19 15.90 -7.01 -66.27
N GLY A 20 15.09 -6.40 -67.15
CA GLY A 20 15.28 -5.46 -68.28
C GLY A 20 14.22 -5.57 -69.41
N THR A 21 13.71 -4.44 -69.92
CA THR A 21 12.94 -4.23 -71.20
C THR A 21 11.46 -4.70 -71.30
N PHE A 22 10.54 -4.18 -72.17
CA PHE A 22 10.58 -3.14 -73.25
C PHE A 22 9.16 -2.55 -73.54
N GLY A 23 9.03 -1.23 -73.84
CA GLY A 23 7.89 -0.59 -74.56
C GLY A 23 6.54 -0.45 -73.80
N GLN A 24 5.61 0.46 -74.14
CA GLN A 24 5.58 1.60 -75.09
C GLN A 24 4.78 2.79 -74.48
N GLN A 25 4.80 3.96 -75.13
CA GLN A 25 4.01 5.14 -74.73
C GLN A 25 2.52 5.01 -75.11
N ALA A 26 1.63 5.55 -74.27
CA ALA A 26 0.30 5.96 -74.67
C ALA A 26 -0.05 7.29 -73.98
N PHE A 27 -0.48 8.30 -74.76
CA PHE A 27 -1.08 9.51 -74.20
C PHE A 27 -2.53 9.22 -73.80
N ALA A 28 -2.85 9.43 -72.52
CA ALA A 28 -4.22 9.50 -72.04
C ALA A 28 -4.32 10.64 -71.01
N GLN A 29 -4.50 11.88 -71.49
CA GLN A 29 -5.13 12.88 -70.64
C GLN A 29 -6.55 12.39 -70.37
N ALA A 30 -6.90 12.18 -69.11
CA ALA A 30 -8.28 11.91 -68.72
C ALA A 30 -9.10 13.17 -69.02
N VAL A 31 -9.78 13.17 -70.17
CA VAL A 31 -10.77 14.19 -70.53
C VAL A 31 -11.80 14.23 -69.40
N PRO A 32 -12.19 15.41 -68.90
CA PRO A 32 -13.27 15.51 -67.92
C PRO A 32 -14.50 14.75 -68.41
N ALA A 33 -15.19 14.04 -67.51
CA ALA A 33 -16.42 13.35 -67.84
C ALA A 33 -17.53 14.39 -68.12
N HIS A 34 -17.55 14.92 -69.35
CA HIS A 34 -18.58 15.82 -69.82
C HIS A 34 -19.95 15.17 -69.66
N SER A 35 -20.87 15.91 -69.06
CA SER A 35 -22.29 15.57 -69.05
C SER A 35 -22.92 15.94 -70.38
N LEU A 36 -23.66 15.01 -70.97
CA LEU A 36 -24.61 15.23 -72.06
C LEU A 36 -25.84 15.95 -71.48
N ASP A 37 -25.69 17.25 -71.25
CA ASP A 37 -26.72 18.15 -70.74
C ASP A 37 -27.69 18.55 -71.88
N PRO A 38 -29.01 18.32 -71.74
CA PRO A 38 -29.99 18.66 -72.77
C PRO A 38 -30.04 20.16 -73.13
N SER A 39 -29.72 21.06 -72.20
CA SER A 39 -29.67 22.51 -72.44
C SER A 39 -28.54 22.93 -73.39
N LEU A 40 -27.46 22.14 -73.46
CA LEU A 40 -26.35 22.35 -74.39
C LEU A 40 -26.65 21.81 -75.80
N LEU A 41 -27.62 20.90 -75.93
CA LEU A 41 -28.04 20.28 -77.20
C LEU A 41 -29.27 20.97 -77.81
N ASP A 42 -30.13 21.55 -76.98
CA ASP A 42 -31.31 22.32 -77.38
C ASP A 42 -31.39 23.64 -76.58
N PRO A 43 -31.02 24.79 -77.18
CA PRO A 43 -31.05 26.10 -76.50
C PRO A 43 -32.42 26.58 -76.02
N GLN A 44 -33.52 25.89 -76.35
CA GLN A 44 -34.85 26.18 -75.82
C GLN A 44 -35.27 25.25 -74.67
N TYR A 45 -34.46 24.24 -74.31
CA TYR A 45 -34.80 23.24 -73.30
C TYR A 45 -35.19 23.86 -71.95
N ASP A 46 -34.31 24.68 -71.35
CA ASP A 46 -34.58 25.38 -70.08
C ASP A 46 -35.82 26.27 -70.16
N ALA A 47 -36.01 27.00 -71.26
CA ALA A 47 -37.18 27.87 -71.43
C ALA A 47 -38.50 27.07 -71.47
N ARG A 48 -38.49 25.88 -72.10
CA ARG A 48 -39.63 24.96 -72.07
C ARG A 48 -39.82 24.34 -70.68
N LYS A 49 -38.75 23.88 -70.01
CA LYS A 49 -38.81 23.32 -68.64
C LYS A 49 -39.37 24.35 -67.64
N GLN A 50 -38.97 25.62 -67.74
CA GLN A 50 -39.52 26.73 -66.95
C GLN A 50 -41.02 26.96 -67.21
N SER A 51 -41.49 26.81 -68.45
CA SER A 51 -42.91 27.02 -68.80
C SER A 51 -43.89 26.02 -68.15
N LEU A 52 -43.37 24.91 -67.58
CA LEU A 52 -44.17 23.88 -66.90
C LEU A 52 -44.44 24.18 -65.42
N ILE A 53 -43.74 25.17 -64.83
CA ILE A 53 -43.89 25.58 -63.43
C ILE A 53 -45.27 26.23 -63.23
N ARG A 54 -46.17 25.52 -62.54
CA ARG A 54 -47.57 25.96 -62.37
C ARG A 54 -47.69 27.02 -61.26
N THR A 55 -48.29 28.15 -61.58
CA THR A 55 -48.53 29.26 -60.63
C THR A 55 -49.72 29.04 -59.68
N SER A 56 -50.36 27.87 -59.72
CA SER A 56 -51.57 27.55 -58.94
C SER A 56 -51.25 26.89 -57.60
N ALA A 57 -51.67 27.49 -56.50
CA ALA A 57 -51.45 26.99 -55.14
C ALA A 57 -52.11 25.62 -54.91
N ARG A 58 -51.31 24.56 -54.92
CA ARG A 58 -51.69 23.23 -54.44
C ARG A 58 -51.58 23.21 -52.90
N PRO A 59 -52.44 22.49 -52.15
CA PRO A 59 -52.38 22.48 -50.69
C PRO A 59 -51.00 22.05 -50.20
N GLN A 60 -50.35 22.91 -49.43
CA GLN A 60 -49.01 22.65 -48.89
C GLN A 60 -49.11 21.50 -47.86
N PRO A 61 -48.31 20.42 -47.99
CA PRO A 61 -48.19 19.41 -46.95
C PRO A 61 -47.83 20.06 -45.60
N ALA A 62 -48.39 19.56 -44.50
CA ALA A 62 -48.25 20.19 -43.19
C ALA A 62 -46.77 20.42 -42.82
N GLY A 63 -46.47 21.64 -42.35
CA GLY A 63 -45.10 22.05 -42.05
C GLY A 63 -44.47 21.20 -40.95
N ARG A 64 -43.22 20.76 -41.19
CA ARG A 64 -42.41 20.01 -40.22
C ARG A 64 -42.32 20.79 -38.89
N PRO A 65 -42.58 20.16 -37.73
CA PRO A 65 -42.14 20.71 -36.45
C PRO A 65 -40.62 20.95 -36.49
N ALA A 66 -40.16 22.10 -35.97
CA ALA A 66 -38.74 22.41 -35.98
C ALA A 66 -37.93 21.30 -35.28
N ALA A 67 -36.93 20.74 -35.96
CA ALA A 67 -36.15 19.62 -35.45
C ALA A 67 -35.32 20.06 -34.23
N GLY A 68 -35.81 19.72 -33.04
CA GLY A 68 -35.19 20.13 -31.78
C GLY A 68 -33.77 19.56 -31.62
N GLY A 69 -32.77 20.44 -31.56
CA GLY A 69 -31.51 20.17 -30.87
C GLY A 69 -30.57 19.11 -31.46
N ARG A 70 -30.66 18.75 -32.75
CA ARG A 70 -29.63 17.89 -33.39
C ARG A 70 -28.50 18.70 -34.01
N THR A 71 -27.49 19.01 -33.20
CA THR A 71 -26.18 19.57 -33.61
C THR A 71 -25.10 18.51 -33.86
N THR A 72 -25.46 17.23 -33.74
CA THR A 72 -24.59 16.09 -34.09
C THR A 72 -24.38 16.00 -35.61
N ALA A 73 -23.18 15.60 -36.03
CA ALA A 73 -22.89 15.31 -37.43
C ALA A 73 -23.88 14.28 -38.00
N LEU A 74 -24.24 14.45 -39.27
CA LEU A 74 -25.30 13.66 -39.91
C LEU A 74 -24.83 12.21 -40.09
N GLN A 75 -25.40 11.30 -39.31
CA GLN A 75 -25.03 9.89 -39.30
C GLN A 75 -25.57 9.20 -40.55
N LEU A 76 -24.69 8.96 -41.51
CA LEU A 76 -24.98 8.11 -42.66
C LEU A 76 -25.15 6.64 -42.20
N PRO A 77 -26.00 5.85 -42.85
CA PRO A 77 -26.13 4.44 -42.53
C PRO A 77 -24.88 3.68 -42.96
N ALA A 78 -24.52 2.63 -42.24
CA ALA A 78 -23.22 1.97 -42.40
C ALA A 78 -23.06 1.16 -43.71
N CYS A 79 -24.11 1.00 -44.51
CA CYS A 79 -24.02 0.50 -45.89
C CYS A 79 -23.56 1.58 -46.89
N PHE A 80 -23.54 2.86 -46.49
CA PHE A 80 -23.09 3.97 -47.30
C PHE A 80 -21.56 3.98 -47.34
N GLU A 81 -20.96 3.60 -48.47
CA GLU A 81 -19.51 3.61 -48.64
C GLU A 81 -19.03 5.08 -48.58
N PRO A 82 -18.10 5.42 -47.66
CA PRO A 82 -17.74 6.81 -47.43
C PRO A 82 -16.99 7.40 -48.64
N LEU A 83 -17.22 8.69 -48.87
CA LEU A 83 -16.36 9.49 -49.73
C LEU A 83 -15.01 9.64 -49.04
N ASP A 84 -13.93 9.13 -49.64
CA ASP A 84 -12.59 9.29 -49.09
C ASP A 84 -12.12 10.76 -49.16
N SER A 85 -11.33 11.18 -48.18
CA SER A 85 -10.81 12.55 -48.10
C SER A 85 -9.67 12.86 -49.10
N VAL A 86 -9.40 11.93 -50.02
CA VAL A 86 -8.29 11.98 -50.98
C VAL A 86 -8.79 12.64 -52.27
N SER A 87 -8.83 13.97 -52.27
CA SER A 87 -9.42 14.83 -53.31
C SER A 87 -8.68 14.89 -54.66
N ALA A 88 -8.05 13.79 -55.09
CA ALA A 88 -7.27 13.68 -56.31
C ALA A 88 -7.69 12.46 -57.17
N PRO A 89 -8.36 12.67 -58.33
CA PRO A 89 -8.70 11.59 -59.26
C PRO A 89 -7.48 10.77 -59.71
N ALA A 90 -6.31 11.41 -59.81
CA ALA A 90 -5.04 10.78 -60.17
C ALA A 90 -4.51 9.74 -59.15
N ALA A 91 -5.09 9.69 -57.94
CA ALA A 91 -4.75 8.71 -56.89
C ALA A 91 -5.81 7.59 -56.75
N GLY A 92 -6.79 7.51 -57.66
CA GLY A 92 -7.91 6.58 -57.53
C GLY A 92 -8.96 7.01 -56.49
N GLY A 93 -9.03 8.30 -56.16
CA GLY A 93 -10.12 8.89 -55.36
C GLY A 93 -11.45 8.96 -56.13
N TYR A 94 -12.50 9.46 -55.48
CA TYR A 94 -13.79 9.70 -56.15
C TYR A 94 -13.71 10.80 -57.23
N ILE A 95 -14.44 10.60 -58.33
CA ILE A 95 -14.56 11.53 -59.46
C ILE A 95 -15.84 12.35 -59.31
N ASN A 96 -15.73 13.68 -59.39
CA ASN A 96 -16.87 14.60 -59.43
C ASN A 96 -17.45 14.65 -60.85
N LEU A 97 -18.78 14.51 -60.99
CA LEU A 97 -19.45 14.75 -62.27
C LEU A 97 -19.76 16.24 -62.46
N ALA A 98 -19.61 16.73 -63.69
CA ALA A 98 -19.89 18.11 -64.05
C ALA A 98 -21.34 18.50 -63.68
N ARG A 99 -21.49 19.63 -62.98
CA ARG A 99 -22.80 20.17 -62.60
C ARG A 99 -23.64 20.48 -63.83
N ASN A 100 -24.86 19.95 -63.85
CA ASN A 100 -25.84 20.07 -64.93
C ASN A 100 -27.27 19.91 -64.37
N ASP A 101 -28.27 19.96 -65.26
CA ASP A 101 -29.67 19.61 -65.03
C ASP A 101 -30.05 18.53 -66.05
N ASP A 102 -30.80 17.50 -65.63
CA ASP A 102 -31.28 16.35 -66.43
C ASP A 102 -30.26 15.47 -67.18
N GLY A 103 -29.00 15.91 -67.32
CA GLY A 103 -27.99 15.26 -68.15
C GLY A 103 -27.43 13.95 -67.59
N SER A 104 -26.91 13.13 -68.51
CA SER A 104 -26.13 11.93 -68.19
C SER A 104 -24.64 12.17 -68.40
N SER A 105 -23.79 11.42 -67.71
CA SER A 105 -22.36 11.29 -68.04
C SER A 105 -22.18 10.77 -69.48
N ASN A 106 -20.96 10.84 -70.01
CA ASN A 106 -20.53 9.90 -71.06
C ASN A 106 -20.64 8.44 -70.58
N LEU A 107 -20.56 7.47 -71.51
CA LEU A 107 -20.53 6.05 -71.16
C LEU A 107 -19.29 5.73 -70.32
N ILE A 108 -19.49 5.22 -69.11
CA ILE A 108 -18.44 4.83 -68.16
C ILE A 108 -18.24 3.31 -68.25
N PRO A 109 -17.06 2.82 -68.67
CA PRO A 109 -16.74 1.39 -68.62
C PRO A 109 -16.63 0.91 -67.17
N LEU A 110 -17.31 -0.19 -66.82
CA LEU A 110 -17.34 -0.72 -65.45
C LEU A 110 -16.05 -1.45 -65.06
N GLY A 111 -15.34 -2.05 -66.02
CA GLY A 111 -14.21 -2.95 -65.75
C GLY A 111 -14.61 -4.38 -65.31
N PHE A 112 -15.88 -4.56 -64.93
CA PHE A 112 -16.52 -5.84 -64.61
C PHE A 112 -17.86 -5.97 -65.37
N THR A 113 -18.47 -7.16 -65.34
CA THR A 113 -19.83 -7.38 -65.87
C THR A 113 -20.86 -7.19 -64.77
N PHE A 114 -21.85 -6.34 -65.01
CA PHE A 114 -23.07 -6.23 -64.22
C PHE A 114 -24.26 -6.77 -65.02
N THR A 115 -24.89 -7.82 -64.53
CA THR A 115 -26.07 -8.46 -65.08
C THR A 115 -27.31 -7.87 -64.42
N LEU A 116 -28.24 -7.35 -65.22
CA LEU A 116 -29.51 -6.78 -64.79
C LEU A 116 -30.64 -7.50 -65.52
N PHE A 117 -31.41 -8.31 -64.79
CA PHE A 117 -32.43 -9.25 -65.29
C PHE A 117 -31.94 -10.01 -66.53
N GLY A 118 -31.02 -10.96 -66.29
CA GLY A 118 -30.40 -11.83 -67.30
C GLY A 118 -29.46 -11.12 -68.28
N THR A 119 -29.47 -9.78 -68.34
CA THR A 119 -28.83 -9.01 -69.42
C THR A 119 -27.48 -8.45 -68.94
N PRO A 120 -26.34 -8.86 -69.52
CA PRO A 120 -25.02 -8.43 -69.09
C PRO A 120 -24.62 -7.08 -69.69
N TYR A 121 -24.14 -6.17 -68.84
CA TYR A 121 -23.62 -4.85 -69.18
C TYR A 121 -22.19 -4.67 -68.67
N THR A 122 -21.36 -4.00 -69.47
CA THR A 122 -19.95 -3.69 -69.15
C THR A 122 -19.66 -2.19 -69.09
N GLY A 123 -20.70 -1.36 -69.23
CA GLY A 123 -20.64 0.09 -69.14
C GLY A 123 -22.00 0.69 -68.78
N VAL A 124 -21.99 1.90 -68.21
CA VAL A 124 -23.15 2.55 -67.61
C VAL A 124 -23.13 4.06 -67.84
N TYR A 125 -24.29 4.71 -67.80
CA TYR A 125 -24.43 6.16 -67.73
C TYR A 125 -24.94 6.56 -66.33
N ILE A 126 -24.28 7.52 -65.68
CA ILE A 126 -24.78 8.13 -64.44
C ILE A 126 -25.62 9.35 -64.85
N ASN A 127 -26.90 9.38 -64.49
CA ASN A 127 -27.78 10.50 -64.77
C ASN A 127 -27.96 11.40 -63.54
N THR A 128 -28.01 12.71 -63.75
CA THR A 128 -28.14 13.71 -62.67
C THR A 128 -29.37 13.47 -61.81
N ASN A 129 -30.48 13.04 -62.42
CA ASN A 129 -31.76 12.74 -61.78
C ASN A 129 -31.76 11.40 -61.03
N GLY A 130 -30.70 11.03 -60.32
CA GLY A 130 -30.72 9.95 -59.33
C GLY A 130 -30.81 8.51 -59.84
N ASN A 131 -30.46 8.26 -61.11
CA ASN A 131 -30.50 6.94 -61.72
C ASN A 131 -29.21 6.58 -62.48
N LEU A 132 -28.99 5.28 -62.65
CA LEU A 132 -28.02 4.69 -63.57
C LEU A 132 -28.79 4.07 -64.73
N SER A 133 -28.37 4.32 -65.97
CA SER A 133 -28.97 3.75 -67.18
C SER A 133 -27.95 2.96 -68.00
N PHE A 134 -28.41 1.93 -68.70
CA PHE A 134 -27.55 1.04 -69.49
C PHE A 134 -27.98 1.03 -70.97
N GLY A 135 -27.02 0.93 -71.88
CA GLY A 135 -27.24 1.06 -73.33
C GLY A 135 -27.31 2.52 -73.81
N THR A 136 -28.24 3.32 -73.26
CA THR A 136 -28.46 4.72 -73.67
C THR A 136 -28.50 5.70 -72.49
N PRO A 137 -28.04 6.96 -72.66
CA PRO A 137 -28.24 8.02 -71.66
C PRO A 137 -29.71 8.43 -71.56
N VAL A 138 -30.06 9.10 -70.46
CA VAL A 138 -31.42 9.60 -70.17
C VAL A 138 -31.39 11.14 -70.10
N SER A 139 -32.52 11.78 -70.45
CA SER A 139 -32.70 13.24 -70.44
C SER A 139 -34.07 13.67 -69.87
N GLN A 140 -34.73 12.76 -69.14
CA GLN A 140 -36.09 12.90 -68.62
C GLN A 140 -36.08 13.39 -67.15
N TYR A 141 -36.74 14.53 -66.93
CA TYR A 141 -36.82 15.23 -65.64
C TYR A 141 -37.91 14.67 -64.70
N SER A 142 -39.11 14.41 -65.22
CA SER A 142 -40.20 13.78 -64.46
C SER A 142 -40.07 12.26 -64.48
N ALA A 143 -39.95 11.64 -63.30
CA ALA A 143 -39.80 10.20 -63.16
C ALA A 143 -41.10 9.41 -63.42
N ASP A 144 -41.00 8.39 -64.26
CA ASP A 144 -42.07 7.40 -64.47
C ASP A 144 -41.98 6.26 -63.45
N GLY A 145 -43.09 5.54 -63.27
CA GLY A 145 -43.09 4.27 -62.53
C GLY A 145 -42.57 3.15 -63.40
N PHE A 146 -41.99 2.13 -62.78
CA PHE A 146 -41.60 0.91 -63.48
C PHE A 146 -42.82 -0.02 -63.68
N PRO A 147 -42.85 -0.82 -64.77
CA PRO A 147 -41.77 -1.02 -65.75
C PRO A 147 -41.71 0.06 -66.84
N ILE A 148 -40.53 0.26 -67.43
CA ILE A 148 -40.30 1.15 -68.60
C ILE A 148 -39.39 0.49 -69.66
N ASN A 149 -39.26 1.12 -70.82
CA ASN A 149 -38.41 0.66 -71.95
C ASN A 149 -36.93 1.09 -71.87
N THR A 150 -36.44 1.46 -70.68
CA THR A 150 -35.03 1.86 -70.44
C THR A 150 -34.42 0.99 -69.34
N PRO A 151 -33.35 0.23 -69.60
CA PRO A 151 -32.65 -0.53 -68.56
C PRO A 151 -32.06 0.42 -67.51
N MET A 152 -32.49 0.30 -66.25
CA MET A 152 -32.25 1.34 -65.24
C MET A 152 -32.10 0.76 -63.83
N VAL A 153 -31.21 1.35 -63.03
CA VAL A 153 -31.12 1.19 -61.57
C VAL A 153 -31.35 2.58 -60.96
N ALA A 154 -32.49 2.78 -60.32
CA ALA A 154 -32.92 4.08 -59.78
C ALA A 154 -32.85 4.08 -58.25
N GLY A 155 -31.84 4.76 -57.71
CA GLY A 155 -31.72 4.98 -56.26
C GLY A 155 -32.66 6.07 -55.77
N PHE A 156 -32.88 7.12 -56.55
CA PHE A 156 -33.96 8.09 -56.31
C PHE A 156 -34.23 8.90 -57.59
N TRP A 157 -34.97 8.33 -58.55
CA TRP A 157 -35.23 9.04 -59.80
C TRP A 157 -36.17 10.23 -59.56
N ALA A 158 -35.63 11.45 -59.67
CA ALA A 158 -36.31 12.71 -59.41
C ALA A 158 -35.60 13.90 -60.08
N ASP A 159 -36.29 15.04 -60.18
CA ASP A 159 -35.87 16.28 -60.87
C ASP A 159 -34.77 17.05 -60.09
N VAL A 160 -33.51 16.60 -60.21
CA VAL A 160 -32.33 17.03 -59.43
C VAL A 160 -31.60 18.18 -60.14
N ASP A 161 -31.43 19.32 -59.47
CA ASP A 161 -30.64 20.44 -60.01
C ASP A 161 -29.31 20.60 -59.25
N THR A 162 -28.20 20.32 -59.94
CA THR A 162 -26.84 20.47 -59.39
C THR A 162 -26.17 21.79 -59.75
N ARG A 163 -26.76 22.60 -60.65
CA ARG A 163 -26.16 23.85 -61.17
C ARG A 163 -25.84 24.90 -60.09
N PRO A 164 -26.68 25.13 -59.05
CA PRO A 164 -26.39 26.12 -58.03
C PRO A 164 -25.14 25.80 -57.23
N SER A 165 -24.36 26.83 -56.90
CA SER A 165 -23.22 26.70 -55.96
C SER A 165 -23.66 26.21 -54.57
N GLY A 166 -24.89 26.54 -54.16
CA GLY A 166 -25.52 26.04 -52.95
C GLY A 166 -26.08 24.61 -53.05
N SER A 167 -26.17 24.02 -54.26
CA SER A 167 -26.53 22.61 -54.45
C SER A 167 -25.29 21.72 -54.25
N GLY A 168 -25.53 20.44 -53.99
CA GLY A 168 -24.48 19.44 -53.80
C GLY A 168 -23.72 19.08 -55.07
N SER A 169 -23.20 17.85 -55.12
CA SER A 169 -22.55 17.30 -56.33
C SER A 169 -22.62 15.78 -56.33
N ILE A 170 -22.49 15.20 -57.53
CA ILE A 170 -22.51 13.76 -57.74
C ILE A 170 -21.07 13.26 -57.84
N TRP A 171 -20.76 12.20 -57.11
CA TRP A 171 -19.43 11.61 -57.00
C TRP A 171 -19.48 10.13 -57.32
N TYR A 172 -18.53 9.59 -58.08
CA TYR A 172 -18.46 8.16 -58.36
C TYR A 172 -17.05 7.59 -58.25
N LYS A 173 -16.96 6.28 -57.97
CA LYS A 173 -15.70 5.55 -57.89
C LYS A 173 -15.90 4.11 -58.36
N ILE A 174 -14.99 3.66 -59.22
CA ILE A 174 -14.96 2.30 -59.76
C ILE A 174 -13.90 1.51 -58.99
N PHE A 175 -14.28 0.33 -58.53
CA PHE A 175 -13.42 -0.69 -57.94
C PHE A 175 -13.41 -1.92 -58.86
N PRO A 176 -12.47 -2.88 -58.71
CA PRO A 176 -12.42 -4.08 -59.54
C PRO A 176 -13.70 -4.95 -59.50
N ASP A 177 -14.50 -4.79 -58.45
CA ASP A 177 -15.68 -5.59 -58.12
C ASP A 177 -16.99 -4.80 -58.10
N ARG A 178 -16.97 -3.46 -58.14
CA ARG A 178 -18.18 -2.62 -57.98
C ARG A 178 -18.01 -1.17 -58.43
N LEU A 179 -19.14 -0.51 -58.69
CA LEU A 179 -19.26 0.94 -58.89
C LEU A 179 -20.06 1.53 -57.73
N VAL A 180 -19.52 2.58 -57.11
CA VAL A 180 -20.21 3.41 -56.09
C VAL A 180 -20.55 4.76 -56.73
N VAL A 181 -21.79 5.23 -56.60
CA VAL A 181 -22.26 6.54 -57.09
C VAL A 181 -23.06 7.24 -56.00
N THR A 182 -22.69 8.47 -55.65
CA THR A 182 -23.25 9.24 -54.52
C THR A 182 -23.74 10.61 -54.96
N TRP A 183 -25.03 10.86 -54.78
CA TRP A 183 -25.66 12.18 -54.88
C TRP A 183 -25.54 12.86 -53.51
N ASN A 184 -24.46 13.63 -53.30
CA ASN A 184 -24.14 14.20 -52.00
C ASN A 184 -24.79 15.58 -51.83
N ARG A 185 -25.86 15.65 -51.01
CA ARG A 185 -26.58 16.89 -50.63
C ARG A 185 -27.12 17.69 -51.82
N VAL A 186 -27.71 17.00 -52.80
CA VAL A 186 -28.24 17.59 -54.03
C VAL A 186 -29.59 18.30 -53.81
N GLY A 187 -29.76 19.46 -54.44
CA GLY A 187 -31.02 20.22 -54.50
C GLY A 187 -31.93 19.77 -55.64
N TYR A 188 -33.05 20.47 -55.82
CA TYR A 188 -34.09 20.14 -56.80
C TYR A 188 -34.37 21.30 -57.76
N TYR A 189 -34.84 20.99 -58.96
CA TYR A 189 -35.26 21.99 -59.93
C TYR A 189 -36.45 22.82 -59.38
N GLN A 190 -36.56 24.14 -59.56
CA GLN A 190 -35.63 25.02 -60.28
C GLN A 190 -34.58 25.62 -59.32
N SER A 191 -33.37 25.06 -59.32
CA SER A 191 -32.24 25.59 -58.54
C SER A 191 -32.47 25.78 -57.03
N ASN A 192 -33.40 25.01 -56.44
CA ASN A 192 -33.73 25.07 -55.02
C ASN A 192 -32.64 24.40 -54.16
N THR A 193 -32.11 25.13 -53.18
CA THR A 193 -31.07 24.64 -52.27
C THR A 193 -31.47 24.66 -50.79
N THR A 194 -32.75 24.93 -50.49
CA THR A 194 -33.29 25.02 -49.12
C THR A 194 -33.52 23.66 -48.47
N LYS A 195 -33.67 22.62 -49.29
CA LYS A 195 -33.77 21.20 -48.89
C LYS A 195 -32.82 20.39 -49.78
N LYS A 196 -32.21 19.35 -49.24
CA LYS A 196 -31.15 18.59 -49.92
C LYS A 196 -31.28 17.09 -49.65
N ASN A 197 -31.16 16.28 -50.69
CA ASN A 197 -31.16 14.82 -50.59
C ASN A 197 -29.73 14.29 -50.59
N THR A 198 -29.48 13.22 -49.83
CA THR A 198 -28.18 12.53 -49.79
C THR A 198 -28.40 11.04 -49.96
N PHE A 199 -28.04 10.48 -51.11
CA PHE A 199 -28.25 9.05 -51.40
C PHE A 199 -27.12 8.48 -52.27
N GLN A 200 -26.97 7.16 -52.21
CA GLN A 200 -25.92 6.42 -52.89
C GLN A 200 -26.49 5.14 -53.52
N ILE A 201 -25.99 4.81 -54.70
CA ILE A 201 -26.18 3.53 -55.39
C ILE A 201 -24.83 2.81 -55.43
N VAL A 202 -24.82 1.52 -55.08
CA VAL A 202 -23.69 0.63 -55.33
C VAL A 202 -24.17 -0.54 -56.18
N ILE A 203 -23.51 -0.78 -57.33
CA ILE A 203 -23.73 -1.98 -58.16
C ILE A 203 -22.45 -2.82 -58.18
N ARG A 204 -22.58 -4.14 -58.07
CA ARG A 204 -21.46 -5.08 -57.91
C ARG A 204 -21.40 -6.11 -59.03
N ALA A 205 -20.20 -6.61 -59.32
CA ALA A 205 -19.98 -7.71 -60.25
C ALA A 205 -20.77 -8.95 -59.81
N ASN A 206 -21.62 -9.45 -60.70
CA ASN A 206 -22.57 -10.51 -60.40
C ASN A 206 -22.67 -11.53 -61.55
N SER A 207 -23.06 -12.75 -61.20
CA SER A 207 -23.21 -13.85 -62.13
C SER A 207 -24.16 -14.91 -61.54
N SER A 208 -24.64 -15.82 -62.40
CA SER A 208 -25.43 -16.97 -61.93
C SER A 208 -24.63 -17.78 -60.91
N GLY A 209 -25.22 -17.97 -59.72
CA GLY A 209 -24.61 -18.64 -58.58
C GLY A 209 -24.09 -17.71 -57.46
N VAL A 210 -24.04 -16.40 -57.66
CA VAL A 210 -23.74 -15.44 -56.59
C VAL A 210 -24.90 -15.38 -55.58
N THR A 211 -24.59 -15.46 -54.28
CA THR A 211 -25.61 -15.49 -53.20
C THR A 211 -25.68 -14.21 -52.37
N THR A 212 -24.84 -13.21 -52.64
CA THR A 212 -24.94 -11.88 -52.03
C THR A 212 -26.00 -11.02 -52.73
N ASP A 213 -26.17 -9.79 -52.25
CA ASP A 213 -26.80 -8.69 -53.01
C ASP A 213 -25.81 -8.09 -54.00
N ASP A 214 -26.32 -7.65 -55.14
CA ASP A 214 -25.55 -7.03 -56.23
C ASP A 214 -25.93 -5.56 -56.49
N VAL A 215 -27.07 -5.09 -55.97
CA VAL A 215 -27.44 -3.67 -55.88
C VAL A 215 -27.69 -3.28 -54.43
N THR A 216 -27.19 -2.12 -54.02
CA THR A 216 -27.49 -1.49 -52.73
C THR A 216 -27.84 -0.02 -52.92
N PHE A 217 -28.94 0.42 -52.31
CA PHE A 217 -29.28 1.82 -52.11
C PHE A 217 -29.04 2.19 -50.64
N ALA A 218 -28.35 3.31 -50.41
CA ALA A 218 -28.04 3.82 -49.08
C ALA A 218 -28.41 5.31 -48.98
N TYR A 219 -29.15 5.69 -47.94
CA TYR A 219 -29.77 7.01 -47.83
C TYR A 219 -29.34 7.73 -46.55
N GLY A 220 -28.98 9.00 -46.64
CA GLY A 220 -28.63 9.85 -45.50
C GLY A 220 -29.84 10.64 -45.00
N ASP A 221 -29.85 11.92 -45.36
CA ASP A 221 -30.87 12.94 -45.08
C ASP A 221 -31.63 13.19 -46.39
N MET A 222 -32.93 12.89 -46.42
CA MET A 222 -33.81 12.97 -47.59
C MET A 222 -34.95 13.95 -47.32
N GLN A 223 -34.91 15.11 -47.98
CA GLN A 223 -35.69 16.30 -47.61
C GLN A 223 -36.62 16.81 -48.71
N TRP A 224 -36.64 16.19 -49.89
CA TRP A 224 -37.49 16.58 -51.01
C TRP A 224 -37.78 15.38 -51.93
N THR A 225 -38.84 15.50 -52.75
CA THR A 225 -39.32 14.45 -53.68
C THR A 225 -39.53 14.91 -55.12
N THR A 226 -39.95 16.15 -55.35
CA THR A 226 -40.33 16.59 -56.70
C THR A 226 -39.87 18.03 -57.00
N GLY A 227 -39.28 18.23 -58.17
CA GLY A 227 -38.96 19.56 -58.71
C GLY A 227 -40.18 20.33 -59.23
N ASP A 228 -40.01 21.65 -59.41
CA ASP A 228 -41.10 22.57 -59.74
C ASP A 228 -41.69 22.33 -61.14
N ALA A 229 -40.87 21.97 -62.14
CA ALA A 229 -41.33 21.60 -63.49
C ALA A 229 -42.09 20.25 -63.49
N SER A 230 -41.67 19.33 -62.61
CA SER A 230 -42.37 18.08 -62.32
C SER A 230 -43.63 18.26 -61.45
N GLY A 231 -44.17 19.48 -61.36
CA GLY A 231 -45.42 19.79 -60.65
C GLY A 231 -45.30 19.74 -59.13
N GLY A 232 -44.08 19.76 -58.60
CA GLY A 232 -43.82 19.90 -57.17
C GLY A 232 -44.23 21.28 -56.64
N THR A 233 -44.33 21.40 -55.33
CA THR A 233 -44.44 22.69 -54.65
C THR A 233 -43.60 22.62 -53.39
N ASN A 234 -42.62 23.52 -53.26
CA ASN A 234 -41.70 23.51 -52.12
C ASN A 234 -40.94 22.16 -51.98
N GLY A 235 -40.74 21.44 -53.08
CA GLY A 235 -40.07 20.13 -53.13
C GLY A 235 -40.97 18.90 -53.02
N PHE A 236 -42.30 19.03 -53.01
CA PHE A 236 -43.22 17.92 -52.70
C PHE A 236 -44.48 17.83 -53.58
N GLY A 237 -45.10 16.64 -53.57
CA GLY A 237 -46.48 16.39 -53.99
C GLY A 237 -46.73 16.27 -55.50
N GLY A 238 -45.75 16.54 -56.36
CA GLY A 238 -45.88 16.47 -57.81
C GLY A 238 -45.80 15.05 -58.37
N SER A 239 -45.18 14.89 -59.55
CA SER A 239 -44.76 13.59 -60.07
C SER A 239 -43.97 12.80 -59.02
N LEU A 240 -44.28 11.51 -58.90
CA LEU A 240 -43.73 10.62 -57.88
C LEU A 240 -42.31 10.19 -58.27
N ALA A 241 -41.33 10.50 -57.43
CA ALA A 241 -39.98 9.97 -57.57
C ALA A 241 -39.96 8.44 -57.48
N THR A 242 -39.08 7.78 -58.23
CA THR A 242 -39.08 6.32 -58.37
C THR A 242 -37.81 5.69 -57.80
N VAL A 243 -37.98 4.65 -56.98
CA VAL A 243 -36.89 3.83 -56.43
C VAL A 243 -37.09 2.39 -56.88
N GLY A 244 -36.06 1.75 -57.42
CA GLY A 244 -36.13 0.37 -57.91
C GLY A 244 -35.14 0.03 -59.02
N ASN A 245 -35.39 -1.07 -59.72
CA ASN A 245 -34.55 -1.60 -60.80
C ASN A 245 -35.45 -2.07 -61.96
N ASN A 246 -35.08 -1.81 -63.22
CA ASN A 246 -35.94 -2.08 -64.37
C ASN A 246 -35.14 -2.68 -65.53
N ARG A 247 -35.64 -3.79 -66.11
CA ARG A 247 -34.99 -4.51 -67.22
C ARG A 247 -34.91 -3.73 -68.53
N GLY A 248 -35.83 -2.80 -68.76
CA GLY A 248 -35.91 -2.00 -70.00
C GLY A 248 -36.75 -2.61 -71.11
N THR A 249 -37.54 -3.64 -70.83
CA THR A 249 -38.35 -4.38 -71.81
C THR A 249 -39.88 -4.22 -71.63
N ASN A 250 -40.30 -3.28 -70.78
CA ASN A 250 -41.67 -3.21 -70.24
C ASN A 250 -42.13 -4.54 -69.58
N GLY A 251 -41.16 -5.29 -69.05
CA GLY A 251 -41.32 -6.60 -68.41
C GLY A 251 -40.82 -6.57 -66.97
N ASP A 252 -39.78 -7.36 -66.67
CA ASP A 252 -39.27 -7.58 -65.31
C ASP A 252 -38.76 -6.29 -64.62
N PHE A 253 -39.20 -6.04 -63.40
CA PHE A 253 -38.83 -4.86 -62.61
C PHE A 253 -39.01 -5.06 -61.10
N ILE A 254 -38.20 -4.33 -60.33
CA ILE A 254 -38.34 -4.07 -58.89
C ILE A 254 -38.81 -2.63 -58.73
N GLN A 255 -39.81 -2.36 -57.90
CA GLN A 255 -40.18 -0.99 -57.53
C GLN A 255 -40.37 -0.88 -56.02
N THR A 256 -39.35 -0.38 -55.33
CA THR A 256 -39.34 -0.18 -53.87
C THR A 256 -40.44 0.77 -53.41
N GLY A 257 -40.77 1.79 -54.21
CA GLY A 257 -41.79 2.79 -53.86
C GLY A 257 -41.85 3.97 -54.84
N ARG A 258 -42.90 4.78 -54.66
CA ARG A 258 -43.19 5.98 -55.47
C ARG A 258 -43.38 7.17 -54.53
N PHE A 259 -42.43 8.10 -54.49
CA PHE A 259 -42.31 9.07 -53.39
C PHE A 259 -42.77 10.48 -53.80
N ASN A 260 -43.75 11.05 -53.08
CA ASN A 260 -44.07 12.47 -53.14
C ASN A 260 -44.59 13.09 -51.82
N LEU A 261 -44.67 12.32 -50.74
CA LEU A 261 -45.18 12.77 -49.44
C LEU A 261 -44.05 13.25 -48.51
N ASN A 262 -44.34 14.29 -47.72
CA ASN A 262 -43.46 14.86 -46.69
C ASN A 262 -43.79 14.23 -45.32
N ASN A 263 -43.50 12.94 -45.18
CA ASN A 263 -43.69 12.14 -43.96
C ASN A 263 -42.92 10.81 -44.07
N ALA A 264 -43.06 9.93 -43.06
CA ALA A 264 -42.52 8.56 -43.05
C ALA A 264 -43.54 7.47 -43.45
N THR A 265 -44.46 7.74 -44.40
CA THR A 265 -45.38 6.70 -44.92
C THR A 265 -44.59 5.60 -45.64
N HIS A 266 -44.66 4.38 -45.12
CA HIS A 266 -44.00 3.19 -45.68
C HIS A 266 -44.47 2.91 -47.12
N PRO A 267 -43.57 2.54 -48.06
CA PRO A 267 -43.95 2.18 -49.42
C PRO A 267 -44.54 0.76 -49.55
N ASP A 268 -45.48 0.58 -50.47
CA ASP A 268 -46.16 -0.70 -50.78
C ASP A 268 -45.94 -1.11 -52.25
N ASN A 269 -44.82 -0.67 -52.83
CA ASN A 269 -44.44 -0.81 -54.24
C ASN A 269 -45.35 -0.08 -55.26
N VAL A 270 -46.45 0.56 -54.85
CA VAL A 270 -47.49 1.10 -55.76
C VAL A 270 -47.95 2.52 -55.41
N SER A 271 -48.27 2.78 -54.14
CA SER A 271 -48.91 3.98 -53.62
C SER A 271 -47.92 5.13 -53.35
N PRO A 272 -48.42 6.39 -53.29
CA PRO A 272 -47.66 7.53 -52.80
C PRO A 272 -47.02 7.29 -51.42
N SER A 273 -45.70 7.35 -51.42
CA SER A 273 -44.82 6.99 -50.30
C SER A 273 -44.16 8.24 -49.68
N GLY A 274 -43.78 8.13 -48.41
CA GLY A 274 -43.15 9.19 -47.63
C GLY A 274 -41.63 9.20 -47.74
N VAL A 275 -41.03 10.36 -48.01
CA VAL A 275 -39.58 10.46 -48.21
C VAL A 275 -38.78 10.26 -46.92
N ASP A 276 -39.31 10.71 -45.79
CA ASP A 276 -38.68 10.56 -44.46
C ASP A 276 -38.52 9.08 -44.07
N TRP A 277 -39.24 8.15 -44.72
CA TRP A 277 -39.04 6.71 -44.52
C TRP A 277 -37.67 6.24 -45.04
N LEU A 278 -37.11 6.90 -46.05
CA LEU A 278 -35.79 6.59 -46.59
C LEU A 278 -34.65 7.04 -45.67
N ASP A 279 -34.86 7.97 -44.74
CA ASP A 279 -33.79 8.50 -43.87
C ASP A 279 -33.03 7.36 -43.16
N GLN A 280 -31.71 7.32 -43.35
CA GLN A 280 -30.80 6.29 -42.81
C GLN A 280 -31.12 4.84 -43.22
N GLN A 281 -31.88 4.59 -44.30
CA GLN A 281 -32.14 3.23 -44.78
C GLN A 281 -30.99 2.64 -45.60
N CYS A 282 -30.90 1.31 -45.51
CA CYS A 282 -30.17 0.44 -46.42
C CYS A 282 -31.21 -0.46 -47.11
N ILE A 283 -31.19 -0.52 -48.43
CA ILE A 283 -32.09 -1.36 -49.23
C ILE A 283 -31.26 -2.10 -50.27
N SER A 284 -31.27 -3.43 -50.25
CA SER A 284 -30.41 -4.25 -51.12
C SER A 284 -31.20 -5.30 -51.89
N TYR A 285 -30.72 -5.57 -53.11
CA TYR A 285 -31.36 -6.45 -54.08
C TYR A 285 -30.34 -7.38 -54.75
N ARG A 286 -30.87 -8.47 -55.32
CA ARG A 286 -30.14 -9.41 -56.19
C ARG A 286 -30.84 -9.44 -57.55
N VAL A 287 -30.28 -8.76 -58.54
CA VAL A 287 -30.95 -8.46 -59.83
C VAL A 287 -30.38 -9.23 -61.03
N PHE A 288 -29.38 -10.11 -60.85
CA PHE A 288 -28.81 -10.84 -61.99
C PHE A 288 -29.77 -11.82 -62.69
N ALA A 289 -30.78 -12.34 -61.99
CA ALA A 289 -31.66 -13.40 -62.48
C ALA A 289 -32.87 -12.86 -63.26
N ASP A 290 -33.39 -13.68 -64.16
CA ASP A 290 -34.69 -13.48 -64.82
C ASP A 290 -35.83 -14.06 -63.97
N GLY A 291 -37.00 -13.42 -64.04
CA GLY A 291 -38.19 -13.85 -63.30
C GLY A 291 -38.20 -13.42 -61.83
N ASN A 292 -38.93 -14.17 -61.00
CA ASN A 292 -39.24 -13.83 -59.61
C ASN A 292 -37.99 -13.77 -58.71
N LEU A 293 -37.79 -12.64 -58.03
CA LEU A 293 -36.66 -12.40 -57.13
C LEU A 293 -37.08 -12.53 -55.65
N PRO A 294 -36.22 -13.07 -54.77
CA PRO A 294 -36.59 -13.32 -53.38
C PRO A 294 -36.73 -12.03 -52.56
N PRO A 295 -37.42 -12.08 -51.40
CA PRO A 295 -37.71 -10.89 -50.60
C PRO A 295 -36.47 -10.09 -50.21
N SER A 296 -36.62 -8.77 -50.20
CA SER A 296 -35.64 -7.81 -49.68
C SER A 296 -35.96 -7.45 -48.23
N ALA A 297 -34.96 -6.92 -47.50
CA ALA A 297 -35.12 -6.48 -46.12
C ALA A 297 -34.52 -5.08 -45.90
N THR A 298 -35.15 -4.30 -45.03
CA THR A 298 -34.76 -2.95 -44.62
C THR A 298 -34.72 -2.86 -43.08
N ASN A 299 -34.16 -1.78 -42.54
CA ASN A 299 -34.01 -1.56 -41.10
C ASN A 299 -33.34 -2.73 -40.31
N LEU A 300 -32.44 -3.47 -40.98
CA LEU A 300 -31.57 -4.46 -40.35
C LEU A 300 -30.44 -3.77 -39.55
N PRO A 301 -29.97 -4.38 -38.44
CA PRO A 301 -28.87 -3.83 -37.66
C PRO A 301 -27.53 -3.90 -38.41
N LEU A 302 -26.57 -3.06 -38.03
CA LEU A 302 -25.23 -2.99 -38.63
C LEU A 302 -24.53 -4.36 -38.61
N ASN A 303 -24.04 -4.83 -39.77
CA ASN A 303 -23.45 -6.16 -39.97
C ASN A 303 -24.39 -7.30 -39.51
N ASN A 304 -25.70 -7.08 -39.63
CA ASN A 304 -26.77 -7.87 -39.01
C ASN A 304 -26.53 -8.19 -37.53
N THR A 305 -25.79 -7.37 -36.79
CA THR A 305 -25.31 -7.68 -35.44
C THR A 305 -25.96 -6.78 -34.39
N ILE A 306 -26.53 -7.38 -33.35
CA ILE A 306 -26.94 -6.68 -32.12
C ILE A 306 -26.00 -7.02 -30.96
N THR A 307 -25.61 -6.01 -30.19
CA THR A 307 -24.77 -6.16 -29.00
C THR A 307 -25.53 -5.71 -27.76
N VAL A 308 -25.58 -6.55 -26.74
CA VAL A 308 -26.37 -6.36 -25.51
C VAL A 308 -25.49 -6.62 -24.30
N ASN A 309 -25.53 -5.77 -23.27
CA ASN A 309 -24.87 -6.09 -22.01
C ASN A 309 -25.80 -6.88 -21.09
N GLN A 310 -25.29 -7.76 -20.22
CA GLN A 310 -26.14 -8.45 -19.25
C GLN A 310 -26.90 -7.45 -18.36
N GLY A 311 -28.23 -7.55 -18.33
CA GLY A 311 -29.15 -6.60 -17.69
C GLY A 311 -29.74 -5.52 -18.63
N GLN A 312 -29.25 -5.41 -19.87
CA GLN A 312 -29.77 -4.50 -20.89
C GLN A 312 -30.77 -5.21 -21.82
N THR A 313 -31.74 -4.47 -22.37
CA THR A 313 -32.59 -4.90 -23.48
C THR A 313 -32.26 -4.10 -24.75
N VAL A 314 -32.25 -4.77 -25.91
CA VAL A 314 -32.16 -4.14 -27.24
C VAL A 314 -33.31 -4.66 -28.10
N SER A 315 -33.95 -3.78 -28.85
CA SER A 315 -35.05 -4.12 -29.77
C SER A 315 -34.79 -3.56 -31.17
N ILE A 316 -35.16 -4.32 -32.19
CA ILE A 316 -35.06 -3.94 -33.61
C ILE A 316 -36.39 -4.24 -34.32
N ALA A 317 -36.63 -3.56 -35.44
CA ALA A 317 -37.83 -3.72 -36.26
C ALA A 317 -37.50 -3.82 -37.76
N PRO A 318 -36.69 -4.80 -38.21
CA PRO A 318 -36.45 -5.02 -39.63
C PRO A 318 -37.75 -5.37 -40.36
N GLN A 319 -37.89 -4.84 -41.57
CA GLN A 319 -39.09 -4.99 -42.41
C GLN A 319 -38.72 -5.66 -43.72
N PHE A 320 -39.61 -6.51 -44.21
CA PHE A 320 -39.38 -7.36 -45.37
C PHE A 320 -40.40 -7.05 -46.45
N SER A 321 -39.98 -7.08 -47.71
CA SER A 321 -40.84 -6.76 -48.85
C SER A 321 -40.51 -7.60 -50.07
N GLY A 322 -41.56 -8.01 -50.79
CA GLY A 322 -41.42 -8.58 -52.12
C GLY A 322 -40.90 -7.48 -53.06
N PRO A 323 -39.87 -7.74 -53.90
CA PRO A 323 -39.26 -6.66 -54.66
C PRO A 323 -40.09 -6.27 -55.91
N GLU A 324 -40.87 -7.20 -56.48
CA GLU A 324 -41.86 -6.94 -57.54
C GLU A 324 -43.20 -6.39 -56.99
N ALA A 325 -44.01 -5.80 -57.87
CA ALA A 325 -45.31 -5.24 -57.48
C ALA A 325 -46.37 -6.31 -57.21
N GLY A 326 -47.16 -6.14 -56.14
CA GLY A 326 -48.33 -6.97 -55.81
C GLY A 326 -48.04 -8.26 -55.04
N GLN A 327 -46.77 -8.56 -54.75
CA GLN A 327 -46.39 -9.70 -53.89
C GLN A 327 -46.71 -9.46 -52.41
N THR A 328 -46.92 -10.53 -51.65
CA THR A 328 -47.01 -10.53 -50.19
C THR A 328 -45.95 -11.47 -49.61
N VAL A 329 -45.24 -11.05 -48.57
CA VAL A 329 -44.18 -11.82 -47.92
C VAL A 329 -44.67 -12.44 -46.61
N THR A 330 -44.15 -13.64 -46.31
CA THR A 330 -44.32 -14.35 -45.04
C THR A 330 -42.96 -14.60 -44.38
N LEU A 331 -42.90 -14.58 -43.04
CA LEU A 331 -41.65 -14.76 -42.27
C LEU A 331 -41.71 -15.99 -41.37
N ALA A 332 -40.69 -16.84 -41.45
CA ALA A 332 -40.39 -17.87 -40.46
C ALA A 332 -39.18 -17.42 -39.63
N VAL A 333 -39.38 -17.21 -38.33
CA VAL A 333 -38.35 -16.75 -37.39
C VAL A 333 -37.91 -17.90 -36.50
N ASN A 334 -36.61 -18.21 -36.51
CA ASN A 334 -35.99 -19.20 -35.64
C ASN A 334 -34.96 -18.53 -34.73
N THR A 335 -35.25 -18.45 -33.43
CA THR A 335 -34.34 -17.91 -32.41
C THR A 335 -33.28 -18.90 -31.94
N ASN A 336 -33.24 -20.11 -32.50
CA ASN A 336 -32.34 -21.21 -32.12
C ASN A 336 -32.37 -21.54 -30.61
N GLY A 337 -33.50 -21.30 -29.94
CA GLY A 337 -33.68 -21.55 -28.50
C GLY A 337 -33.05 -20.51 -27.57
N LEU A 338 -32.59 -19.36 -28.10
CA LEU A 338 -31.93 -18.32 -27.32
C LEU A 338 -32.87 -17.75 -26.23
N CYS A 339 -32.44 -17.81 -24.96
CA CYS A 339 -33.27 -17.34 -23.84
C CYS A 339 -33.48 -15.82 -23.87
N ASN A 340 -34.54 -15.33 -23.21
CA ASN A 340 -34.85 -13.90 -23.07
C ASN A 340 -34.90 -13.12 -24.40
N VAL A 341 -35.32 -13.80 -25.46
CA VAL A 341 -35.69 -13.25 -26.77
C VAL A 341 -37.21 -13.25 -26.90
N SER A 342 -37.79 -12.20 -27.48
CA SER A 342 -39.16 -12.19 -27.96
C SER A 342 -39.21 -11.71 -29.41
N SER A 343 -40.11 -12.31 -30.20
CA SER A 343 -40.27 -12.02 -31.62
C SER A 343 -41.74 -12.05 -32.02
N SER A 344 -42.21 -11.03 -32.72
CA SER A 344 -43.54 -11.03 -33.36
C SER A 344 -43.49 -10.46 -34.77
N VAL A 345 -44.34 -10.97 -35.65
CA VAL A 345 -44.41 -10.56 -37.06
C VAL A 345 -45.74 -9.84 -37.31
N SER A 346 -45.70 -8.67 -37.95
CA SER A 346 -46.92 -7.94 -38.32
C SER A 346 -47.62 -8.58 -39.52
N THR A 347 -48.96 -8.52 -39.55
CA THR A 347 -49.73 -8.88 -40.75
C THR A 347 -49.67 -7.76 -41.79
N GLY A 348 -49.66 -8.12 -43.07
CA GLY A 348 -49.64 -7.18 -44.19
C GLY A 348 -48.88 -7.71 -45.39
N ILE A 349 -48.76 -6.87 -46.42
CA ILE A 349 -48.03 -7.13 -47.67
C ILE A 349 -46.52 -7.20 -47.41
N ASN A 350 -46.00 -6.21 -46.66
CA ASN A 350 -44.60 -6.03 -46.29
C ASN A 350 -44.43 -6.19 -44.76
N PRO A 351 -44.24 -7.41 -44.22
CA PRO A 351 -44.25 -7.68 -42.78
C PRO A 351 -43.03 -7.12 -42.03
N VAL A 352 -43.26 -6.62 -40.82
CA VAL A 352 -42.23 -6.19 -39.86
C VAL A 352 -41.98 -7.30 -38.84
N LEU A 353 -40.72 -7.66 -38.61
CA LEU A 353 -40.30 -8.46 -37.47
C LEU A 353 -39.95 -7.52 -36.30
N ASN A 354 -40.79 -7.51 -35.28
CA ASN A 354 -40.48 -6.87 -34.00
C ASN A 354 -39.68 -7.87 -33.16
N LEU A 355 -38.37 -7.65 -33.01
CA LEU A 355 -37.47 -8.53 -32.26
C LEU A 355 -36.90 -7.79 -31.04
N SER A 356 -36.89 -8.42 -29.87
CA SER A 356 -36.27 -7.90 -28.65
C SER A 356 -35.41 -8.96 -27.97
N VAL A 357 -34.25 -8.57 -27.45
CA VAL A 357 -33.30 -9.43 -26.76
C VAL A 357 -32.86 -8.76 -25.47
N THR A 358 -32.97 -9.48 -24.34
CA THR A 358 -32.49 -9.03 -23.03
C THR A 358 -31.30 -9.88 -22.57
N GLY A 359 -30.17 -9.23 -22.30
CA GLY A 359 -28.94 -9.90 -21.89
C GLY A 359 -29.07 -10.52 -20.49
N ALA A 360 -28.78 -11.81 -20.37
CA ALA A 360 -28.91 -12.61 -19.15
C ALA A 360 -27.89 -13.75 -19.12
N ALA A 361 -27.64 -14.34 -17.96
CA ALA A 361 -26.64 -15.41 -17.80
C ALA A 361 -26.83 -16.62 -18.74
N CYS A 362 -28.07 -16.88 -19.22
CA CYS A 362 -28.38 -17.96 -20.14
C CYS A 362 -28.19 -17.64 -21.64
N ASN A 363 -27.83 -16.40 -22.01
CA ASN A 363 -27.55 -16.01 -23.40
C ASN A 363 -26.20 -15.27 -23.59
N VAL A 364 -25.34 -15.19 -22.56
CA VAL A 364 -23.97 -14.65 -22.66
C VAL A 364 -23.15 -15.39 -23.72
N GLY A 365 -22.45 -14.64 -24.57
CA GLY A 365 -21.65 -15.17 -25.68
C GLY A 365 -22.11 -14.65 -27.04
N THR A 366 -21.92 -15.44 -28.09
CA THR A 366 -22.41 -15.14 -29.44
C THR A 366 -23.42 -16.20 -29.87
N SER A 367 -24.50 -15.78 -30.55
CA SER A 367 -25.56 -16.65 -31.07
C SER A 367 -26.17 -16.04 -32.33
N THR A 368 -27.01 -16.79 -33.04
CA THR A 368 -27.62 -16.32 -34.29
C THR A 368 -29.13 -16.57 -34.29
N ILE A 369 -29.90 -15.56 -34.69
CA ILE A 369 -31.34 -15.65 -34.94
C ILE A 369 -31.53 -15.63 -36.46
N SER A 370 -32.25 -16.60 -37.00
CA SER A 370 -32.43 -16.76 -38.45
C SER A 370 -33.85 -16.41 -38.87
N VAL A 371 -33.99 -15.63 -39.94
CA VAL A 371 -35.29 -15.20 -40.48
C VAL A 371 -35.38 -15.60 -41.94
N VAL A 372 -36.26 -16.54 -42.27
CA VAL A 372 -36.55 -16.89 -43.66
C VAL A 372 -37.77 -16.10 -44.12
N ALA A 373 -37.58 -15.23 -45.11
CA ALA A 373 -38.65 -14.51 -45.79
C ALA A 373 -39.00 -15.22 -47.10
N THR A 374 -40.29 -15.39 -47.38
CA THR A 374 -40.83 -16.08 -48.56
C THR A 374 -41.96 -15.28 -49.18
N ASP A 375 -41.87 -15.00 -50.48
CA ASP A 375 -42.91 -14.33 -51.27
C ASP A 375 -44.01 -15.29 -51.75
N ASN A 376 -44.98 -14.76 -52.49
CA ASN A 376 -46.03 -15.51 -53.19
C ASN A 376 -45.92 -15.42 -54.73
N GLY A 377 -44.71 -15.15 -55.24
CA GLY A 377 -44.42 -15.06 -56.67
C GLY A 377 -44.49 -16.41 -57.39
N THR A 378 -44.16 -16.43 -58.69
CA THR A 378 -44.18 -17.66 -59.49
C THR A 378 -42.92 -17.74 -60.38
N PRO A 379 -41.99 -18.69 -60.11
CA PRO A 379 -41.97 -19.59 -58.95
C PRO A 379 -41.75 -18.83 -57.64
N VAL A 380 -42.33 -19.31 -56.54
CA VAL A 380 -42.12 -18.76 -55.18
C VAL A 380 -40.63 -18.71 -54.87
N ALA A 381 -40.15 -17.59 -54.35
CA ALA A 381 -38.78 -17.45 -53.89
C ALA A 381 -38.69 -17.22 -52.36
N SER A 382 -37.51 -17.52 -51.81
CA SER A 382 -37.23 -17.44 -50.38
C SER A 382 -35.82 -16.96 -50.14
N ARG A 383 -35.60 -16.25 -49.03
CA ARG A 383 -34.28 -15.79 -48.58
C ARG A 383 -34.16 -15.83 -47.07
N GLN A 384 -33.02 -16.35 -46.61
CA GLN A 384 -32.61 -16.31 -45.22
C GLN A 384 -31.84 -15.01 -44.91
N PHE A 385 -32.13 -14.43 -43.75
CA PHE A 385 -31.45 -13.29 -43.16
C PHE A 385 -31.04 -13.67 -41.74
N ASP A 386 -29.74 -13.84 -41.52
CA ASP A 386 -29.19 -14.21 -40.22
C ASP A 386 -28.77 -12.96 -39.44
N ILE A 387 -29.18 -12.89 -38.17
CA ILE A 387 -28.94 -11.80 -37.22
C ILE A 387 -28.06 -12.34 -36.10
N THR A 388 -26.84 -11.83 -36.00
CA THR A 388 -25.89 -12.16 -34.94
C THR A 388 -26.27 -11.43 -33.65
N VAL A 389 -26.24 -12.15 -32.54
CA VAL A 389 -26.51 -11.64 -31.19
C VAL A 389 -25.25 -11.82 -30.36
N ILE A 390 -24.70 -10.73 -29.83
CA ILE A 390 -23.55 -10.73 -28.91
C ILE A 390 -24.03 -10.24 -27.55
N VAL A 391 -23.98 -11.09 -26.53
CA VAL A 391 -24.30 -10.71 -25.16
C VAL A 391 -23.04 -10.69 -24.30
N ASN A 392 -22.68 -9.49 -23.84
CA ASN A 392 -21.54 -9.30 -22.95
C ASN A 392 -21.88 -9.72 -21.51
N PRO A 393 -20.93 -10.32 -20.76
CA PRO A 393 -21.07 -10.51 -19.32
C PRO A 393 -21.16 -9.15 -18.58
N PRO A 394 -21.49 -9.14 -17.27
CA PRO A 394 -21.53 -7.90 -16.50
C PRO A 394 -20.14 -7.25 -16.45
N ALA A 395 -20.09 -5.92 -16.48
CA ALA A 395 -18.85 -5.20 -16.20
C ALA A 395 -18.38 -5.53 -14.78
N ALA A 396 -17.14 -6.03 -14.64
CA ALA A 396 -16.58 -6.34 -13.33
C ALA A 396 -16.46 -5.06 -12.49
N ALA A 397 -16.93 -5.11 -11.25
CA ALA A 397 -16.85 -3.97 -10.34
C ALA A 397 -15.39 -3.55 -10.11
N ASN A 398 -15.14 -2.24 -10.05
CA ASN A 398 -13.84 -1.70 -9.64
C ASN A 398 -13.51 -2.18 -8.21
N GLY A 399 -12.25 -2.51 -7.95
CA GLY A 399 -11.79 -2.91 -6.61
C GLY A 399 -11.67 -4.42 -6.37
N GLN A 400 -11.97 -5.26 -7.36
CA GLN A 400 -11.60 -6.68 -7.26
C GLN A 400 -10.15 -6.89 -7.68
N TRP A 401 -9.37 -7.55 -6.83
CA TRP A 401 -7.98 -7.93 -7.12
C TRP A 401 -7.94 -9.17 -8.04
N THR A 402 -7.12 -9.11 -9.08
CA THR A 402 -6.86 -10.21 -10.02
C THR A 402 -5.53 -10.91 -9.72
N GLY A 403 -4.50 -10.16 -9.30
CA GLY A 403 -3.13 -10.66 -9.14
C GLY A 403 -2.50 -11.17 -10.44
N SER A 404 -2.94 -10.66 -11.59
CA SER A 404 -2.52 -11.14 -12.92
C SER A 404 -1.04 -10.90 -13.23
N THR A 405 -0.48 -9.80 -12.76
CA THR A 405 0.88 -9.35 -13.12
C THR A 405 1.88 -9.64 -12.01
N SER A 406 1.60 -9.17 -10.80
CA SER A 406 2.53 -9.14 -9.68
C SER A 406 1.81 -9.33 -8.33
N THR A 407 2.55 -9.29 -7.22
CA THR A 407 1.99 -9.22 -5.86
C THR A 407 1.83 -7.78 -5.36
N VAL A 408 2.24 -6.77 -6.14
CA VAL A 408 2.32 -5.38 -5.67
C VAL A 408 0.93 -4.76 -5.61
N TYR A 409 0.45 -4.41 -4.42
CA TYR A 409 -0.91 -3.83 -4.25
C TYR A 409 -1.11 -2.58 -5.11
N THR A 410 -0.06 -1.73 -5.23
CA THR A 410 -0.11 -0.45 -5.94
C THR A 410 0.09 -0.52 -7.46
N ASP A 411 0.31 -1.71 -8.01
CA ASP A 411 0.38 -1.97 -9.47
C ASP A 411 -1.06 -2.03 -10.04
N PRO A 412 -1.50 -1.07 -10.87
CA PRO A 412 -2.88 -1.01 -11.34
C PRO A 412 -3.29 -2.22 -12.18
N THR A 413 -2.33 -2.95 -12.78
CA THR A 413 -2.60 -4.10 -13.65
C THR A 413 -3.00 -5.37 -12.90
N ASN A 414 -2.97 -5.34 -11.56
CA ASN A 414 -3.51 -6.39 -10.69
C ASN A 414 -4.96 -6.15 -10.25
N TRP A 415 -5.64 -5.15 -10.80
CA TRP A 415 -7.00 -4.76 -10.43
C TRP A 415 -7.96 -4.83 -11.61
N THR A 416 -9.24 -5.05 -11.33
CA THR A 416 -10.30 -4.90 -12.33
C THR A 416 -10.23 -3.52 -13.01
N ASN A 417 -10.41 -3.53 -14.33
CA ASN A 417 -10.36 -2.33 -15.17
C ASN A 417 -9.02 -1.54 -15.08
N ASN A 418 -7.92 -2.22 -14.74
CA ASN A 418 -6.57 -1.66 -14.58
C ASN A 418 -6.52 -0.42 -13.66
N THR A 419 -7.40 -0.34 -12.67
CA THR A 419 -7.65 0.86 -11.86
C THR A 419 -7.35 0.58 -10.40
N LEU A 420 -6.38 1.31 -9.82
CA LEU A 420 -6.05 1.20 -8.40
C LEU A 420 -7.23 1.68 -7.52
N PRO A 421 -7.59 0.95 -6.45
CA PRO A 421 -8.64 1.38 -5.53
C PRO A 421 -8.34 2.72 -4.84
N THR A 422 -9.40 3.41 -4.47
CA THR A 422 -9.37 4.67 -3.73
C THR A 422 -10.31 4.58 -2.53
N GLY A 423 -10.30 5.58 -1.65
CA GLY A 423 -11.20 5.68 -0.49
C GLY A 423 -12.70 5.67 -0.78
N SER A 424 -13.13 5.60 -2.05
CA SER A 424 -14.53 5.47 -2.49
C SER A 424 -14.82 4.15 -3.23
N ILE A 425 -13.89 3.20 -3.25
CA ILE A 425 -14.01 1.90 -3.95
C ILE A 425 -13.96 0.77 -2.91
N ASP A 426 -14.99 -0.08 -2.88
CA ASP A 426 -14.99 -1.28 -2.05
C ASP A 426 -14.07 -2.35 -2.65
N VAL A 427 -13.13 -2.86 -1.85
CA VAL A 427 -12.11 -3.81 -2.29
C VAL A 427 -12.50 -5.24 -1.96
N THR A 428 -12.26 -6.17 -2.90
CA THR A 428 -12.39 -7.62 -2.66
C THR A 428 -11.15 -8.36 -3.16
N ILE A 429 -10.52 -9.15 -2.28
CA ILE A 429 -9.45 -10.09 -2.62
C ILE A 429 -10.05 -11.50 -2.69
N PRO A 430 -10.24 -12.07 -3.89
CA PRO A 430 -10.84 -13.40 -4.07
C PRO A 430 -9.78 -14.51 -3.94
N ALA A 431 -10.21 -15.70 -3.49
CA ALA A 431 -9.33 -16.88 -3.40
C ALA A 431 -8.89 -17.43 -4.77
N SER A 432 -9.52 -16.99 -5.87
CA SER A 432 -9.14 -17.31 -7.25
C SER A 432 -8.02 -16.42 -7.81
N ALA A 433 -7.52 -15.42 -7.05
CA ALA A 433 -6.39 -14.61 -7.48
C ALA A 433 -5.09 -15.43 -7.54
N VAL A 434 -4.36 -15.34 -8.65
CA VAL A 434 -3.15 -16.16 -8.91
C VAL A 434 -1.98 -15.76 -8.00
N ARG A 435 -1.95 -14.51 -7.55
CA ARG A 435 -0.95 -13.92 -6.66
C ARG A 435 -1.68 -13.13 -5.60
N MET A 436 -1.33 -13.27 -4.32
CA MET A 436 -1.96 -12.50 -3.24
C MET A 436 -1.24 -11.16 -3.02
N PRO A 437 -1.97 -10.07 -2.69
CA PRO A 437 -1.43 -8.72 -2.58
C PRO A 437 -0.50 -8.52 -1.37
N VAL A 438 0.57 -7.76 -1.61
CA VAL A 438 1.46 -7.17 -0.61
C VAL A 438 1.43 -5.66 -0.78
N LEU A 439 1.07 -4.94 0.29
CA LEU A 439 1.06 -3.49 0.36
C LEU A 439 2.30 -3.00 1.12
N SER A 440 3.18 -2.29 0.42
CA SER A 440 4.43 -1.71 0.96
C SER A 440 4.51 -0.19 0.75
N ALA A 441 3.37 0.47 0.61
CA ALA A 441 3.22 1.91 0.46
C ALA A 441 1.86 2.37 1.04
N ALA A 442 1.53 3.66 0.92
CA ALA A 442 0.21 4.16 1.26
C ALA A 442 -0.83 3.82 0.17
N ALA A 443 -2.00 3.32 0.58
CA ALA A 443 -3.16 3.06 -0.27
C ALA A 443 -4.48 3.32 0.48
N ALA A 444 -5.59 3.41 -0.24
CA ALA A 444 -6.91 3.61 0.34
C ALA A 444 -8.00 2.74 -0.31
N ALA A 445 -9.00 2.37 0.47
CA ALA A 445 -10.24 1.71 0.03
C ALA A 445 -11.45 2.27 0.80
N ASN A 446 -12.66 2.03 0.32
CA ASN A 446 -13.86 2.25 1.12
C ASN A 446 -13.99 1.12 2.16
N SER A 447 -14.74 0.06 1.85
CA SER A 447 -14.70 -1.21 2.56
C SER A 447 -13.65 -2.15 1.95
N PHE A 448 -13.32 -3.23 2.66
CA PHE A 448 -12.30 -4.19 2.24
C PHE A 448 -12.70 -5.60 2.65
N THR A 449 -12.69 -6.55 1.72
CA THR A 449 -13.03 -7.96 1.97
C THR A 449 -11.89 -8.88 1.54
N VAL A 450 -11.42 -9.74 2.45
CA VAL A 450 -10.53 -10.87 2.12
C VAL A 450 -11.35 -12.16 2.20
N ALA A 451 -11.50 -12.84 1.06
CA ALA A 451 -12.24 -14.10 0.97
C ALA A 451 -11.54 -15.25 1.73
N SER A 452 -12.30 -16.29 2.11
CA SER A 452 -11.69 -17.52 2.62
C SER A 452 -10.82 -18.17 1.57
N GLY A 453 -9.55 -18.44 1.91
CA GLY A 453 -8.51 -18.88 0.97
C GLY A 453 -7.70 -17.75 0.31
N ALA A 454 -8.05 -16.48 0.52
CA ALA A 454 -7.27 -15.32 0.07
C ALA A 454 -6.40 -14.73 1.20
N SER A 455 -5.46 -13.84 0.85
CA SER A 455 -4.71 -13.08 1.84
C SER A 455 -4.36 -11.64 1.43
N LEU A 456 -4.04 -10.79 2.41
CA LEU A 456 -3.38 -9.50 2.24
C LEU A 456 -2.25 -9.37 3.26
N THR A 457 -1.06 -8.99 2.79
CA THR A 457 0.06 -8.60 3.65
C THR A 457 0.26 -7.08 3.62
N ILE A 458 0.18 -6.40 4.77
CA ILE A 458 0.66 -5.02 4.94
C ILE A 458 2.09 -5.07 5.47
N ALA A 459 3.07 -4.85 4.58
CA ALA A 459 4.49 -4.80 4.93
C ALA A 459 4.80 -3.59 5.82
N ASN A 460 6.00 -3.54 6.42
CA ASN A 460 6.39 -2.57 7.45
C ASN A 460 6.04 -1.10 7.11
N ASP A 461 6.31 -0.70 5.87
CA ASP A 461 6.14 0.68 5.39
C ASP A 461 4.79 0.86 4.64
N GLY A 462 3.95 -0.18 4.64
CA GLY A 462 2.60 -0.18 4.10
C GLY A 462 1.60 0.50 5.04
N LEU A 463 0.72 1.29 4.46
CA LEU A 463 -0.36 1.99 5.16
C LEU A 463 -1.67 1.83 4.37
N LEU A 464 -2.66 1.15 4.94
CA LEU A 464 -3.99 1.02 4.34
C LEU A 464 -4.98 1.91 5.08
N THR A 465 -5.52 2.92 4.40
CA THR A 465 -6.64 3.73 4.90
C THR A 465 -7.96 3.13 4.42
N LEU A 466 -8.82 2.75 5.36
CA LEU A 466 -10.20 2.36 5.07
C LEU A 466 -11.16 3.49 5.49
N ASN A 467 -12.24 3.67 4.75
CA ASN A 467 -13.35 4.57 5.12
C ASN A 467 -14.61 3.81 5.60
N GLY A 468 -14.74 2.53 5.23
CA GLY A 468 -15.84 1.63 5.56
C GLY A 468 -15.38 0.44 6.43
N THR A 469 -15.93 -0.74 6.14
CA THR A 469 -15.75 -1.97 6.94
C THR A 469 -14.63 -2.86 6.42
N LEU A 470 -13.86 -3.49 7.32
CA LEU A 470 -12.97 -4.62 7.01
C LEU A 470 -13.65 -5.95 7.37
N LEU A 471 -13.76 -6.83 6.38
CA LEU A 471 -14.24 -8.21 6.53
C LEU A 471 -13.13 -9.20 6.12
N ASN A 472 -12.43 -9.77 7.11
CA ASN A 472 -11.41 -10.78 6.92
C ASN A 472 -11.95 -12.19 7.18
N ASN A 473 -12.06 -12.99 6.12
CA ASN A 473 -12.37 -14.42 6.19
C ASN A 473 -11.19 -15.31 5.74
N GLY A 474 -10.05 -14.71 5.40
CA GLY A 474 -8.83 -15.41 4.95
C GLY A 474 -7.66 -15.09 5.88
N SER A 475 -6.60 -14.47 5.34
CA SER A 475 -5.48 -13.95 6.15
C SER A 475 -5.25 -12.46 5.90
N PHE A 476 -5.30 -11.64 6.95
CA PHE A 476 -5.04 -10.20 6.86
C PHE A 476 -4.03 -9.82 7.94
N GLY A 477 -2.86 -9.31 7.55
CA GLY A 477 -1.91 -8.83 8.55
C GLY A 477 -0.54 -8.40 8.05
N GLY A 478 0.40 -8.26 8.98
CA GLY A 478 1.78 -7.81 8.74
C GLY A 478 2.21 -6.70 9.69
N THR A 479 3.42 -6.16 9.51
CA THR A 479 3.99 -5.16 10.45
C THR A 479 3.64 -3.71 10.11
N GLY A 480 2.96 -3.44 9.00
CA GLY A 480 2.49 -2.11 8.61
C GLY A 480 1.27 -1.62 9.38
N THR A 481 0.66 -0.53 8.89
CA THR A 481 -0.41 0.20 9.59
C THR A 481 -1.76 0.12 8.88
N LEU A 482 -2.81 -0.20 9.63
CA LEU A 482 -4.21 0.00 9.24
C LEU A 482 -4.70 1.35 9.81
N VAL A 483 -5.40 2.14 9.00
CA VAL A 483 -5.96 3.44 9.40
C VAL A 483 -7.47 3.46 9.15
N LEU A 484 -8.23 3.84 10.18
CA LEU A 484 -9.67 4.05 10.09
C LEU A 484 -9.91 5.55 9.84
N GLY A 485 -10.04 5.93 8.56
CA GLY A 485 -10.13 7.32 8.10
C GLY A 485 -11.55 7.81 7.78
N GLY A 486 -12.57 6.97 7.99
CA GLY A 486 -13.96 7.26 7.67
C GLY A 486 -14.61 8.32 8.57
N SER A 487 -15.65 8.97 8.04
CA SER A 487 -16.48 9.94 8.76
C SER A 487 -17.55 9.32 9.66
N ALA A 488 -17.75 7.99 9.56
CA ALA A 488 -18.65 7.19 10.39
C ALA A 488 -17.87 6.09 11.12
N ARG A 489 -18.43 5.53 12.21
CA ARG A 489 -17.77 4.46 12.99
C ARG A 489 -17.55 3.21 12.11
N GLN A 490 -16.31 2.76 12.02
CA GLN A 490 -15.91 1.67 11.13
C GLN A 490 -15.88 0.32 11.84
N SER A 491 -16.24 -0.75 11.13
CA SER A 491 -16.24 -2.12 11.67
C SER A 491 -15.01 -2.92 11.19
N LEU A 492 -14.36 -3.65 12.10
CA LEU A 492 -13.23 -4.53 11.81
C LEU A 492 -13.53 -5.94 12.30
N GLY A 493 -13.58 -6.93 11.39
CA GLY A 493 -13.85 -8.30 11.82
C GLY A 493 -13.98 -9.31 10.70
N GLY A 494 -14.84 -10.30 10.89
CA GLY A 494 -14.94 -11.51 10.06
C GLY A 494 -14.44 -12.75 10.79
N ASN A 495 -14.40 -13.88 10.08
CA ASN A 495 -14.17 -15.19 10.68
C ASN A 495 -12.72 -15.46 11.12
N THR A 496 -11.77 -14.58 10.81
CA THR A 496 -10.33 -14.84 10.98
C THR A 496 -9.57 -13.63 11.51
N LEU A 497 -8.50 -13.87 12.27
CA LEU A 497 -7.69 -12.85 12.95
C LEU A 497 -7.13 -11.80 11.98
N ILE A 498 -7.41 -10.53 12.28
CA ILE A 498 -6.71 -9.37 11.72
C ILE A 498 -5.48 -9.12 12.60
N SER A 499 -4.26 -9.10 12.05
CA SER A 499 -3.02 -8.96 12.84
C SER A 499 -2.06 -7.93 12.25
N VAL A 500 -2.03 -6.71 12.83
CA VAL A 500 -1.31 -5.55 12.25
C VAL A 500 -0.21 -5.02 13.18
N GLY A 501 0.79 -4.33 12.63
CA GLY A 501 1.78 -3.59 13.43
C GLY A 501 1.17 -2.35 14.06
N GLY A 502 0.57 -1.49 13.22
CA GLY A 502 -0.13 -0.28 13.64
C GLY A 502 -1.64 -0.38 13.40
N LEU A 503 -2.44 0.13 14.34
CA LEU A 503 -3.83 0.51 14.10
C LEU A 503 -4.04 1.97 14.53
N THR A 504 -4.40 2.84 13.60
CA THR A 504 -4.84 4.20 13.90
C THR A 504 -6.35 4.30 13.75
N VAL A 505 -7.05 4.52 14.86
CA VAL A 505 -8.50 4.76 14.90
C VAL A 505 -8.75 6.25 14.75
N GLY A 506 -9.44 6.66 13.68
CA GLY A 506 -9.85 8.04 13.43
C GLY A 506 -10.94 8.53 14.38
N SER A 507 -11.29 9.82 14.27
CA SER A 507 -12.20 10.52 15.20
C SER A 507 -13.61 9.93 15.27
N ALA A 508 -14.12 9.33 14.19
CA ALA A 508 -15.42 8.64 14.19
C ALA A 508 -15.44 7.33 15.01
N GLY A 509 -14.27 6.82 15.40
CA GLY A 509 -14.10 5.61 16.19
C GLY A 509 -14.19 4.31 15.37
N GLY A 510 -13.84 3.20 16.02
CA GLY A 510 -13.89 1.87 15.45
C GLY A 510 -14.73 0.91 16.30
N GLN A 511 -15.10 -0.23 15.74
CA GLN A 511 -15.73 -1.32 16.49
C GLN A 511 -15.30 -2.68 15.95
N LEU A 512 -15.18 -3.67 16.81
CA LEU A 512 -14.83 -5.02 16.41
C LEU A 512 -16.09 -5.84 16.09
N THR A 513 -15.97 -6.68 15.07
CA THR A 513 -16.92 -7.71 14.63
C THR A 513 -16.20 -9.05 14.34
N GLY A 514 -14.99 -9.18 14.88
CA GLY A 514 -14.09 -10.33 14.78
C GLY A 514 -12.78 -10.04 15.55
N PRO A 515 -11.89 -11.03 15.71
CA PRO A 515 -10.68 -10.88 16.52
C PRO A 515 -9.61 -10.00 15.85
N LEU A 516 -8.92 -9.20 16.66
CA LEU A 516 -7.88 -8.25 16.26
C LEU A 516 -6.64 -8.38 17.15
N ALA A 517 -5.45 -8.37 16.54
CA ALA A 517 -4.18 -8.24 17.23
C ALA A 517 -3.37 -7.04 16.70
N VAL A 518 -2.67 -6.35 17.60
CA VAL A 518 -1.77 -5.23 17.31
C VAL A 518 -0.39 -5.52 17.93
N SER A 519 0.70 -5.41 17.16
CA SER A 519 2.07 -5.73 17.64
C SER A 519 2.98 -4.53 17.94
N ARG A 520 2.62 -3.30 17.52
CA ARG A 520 3.40 -2.09 17.81
C ARG A 520 2.58 -0.99 18.47
N LEU A 521 1.64 -0.37 17.73
CA LEU A 521 0.96 0.85 18.21
C LEU A 521 -0.52 0.87 17.87
N LEU A 522 -1.36 1.00 18.90
CA LEU A 522 -2.77 1.35 18.79
C LEU A 522 -2.94 2.85 19.10
N THR A 523 -3.14 3.67 18.06
CA THR A 523 -3.38 5.11 18.18
C THR A 523 -4.89 5.37 18.17
N LEU A 524 -5.41 6.00 19.21
CA LEU A 524 -6.84 6.28 19.38
C LEU A 524 -7.11 7.78 19.27
N ASN A 525 -7.64 8.23 18.13
CA ASN A 525 -8.22 9.58 17.98
C ASN A 525 -9.75 9.56 18.19
N GLY A 526 -10.36 8.38 18.06
CA GLY A 526 -11.73 8.08 18.48
C GLY A 526 -11.77 6.71 19.15
N SER A 527 -12.82 6.44 19.94
CA SER A 527 -12.89 5.23 20.78
C SER A 527 -13.14 3.95 19.98
N LEU A 528 -12.47 2.86 20.37
CA LEU A 528 -12.58 1.52 19.79
C LEU A 528 -13.43 0.61 20.69
N ALA A 529 -14.59 0.15 20.21
CA ALA A 529 -15.42 -0.80 20.94
C ALA A 529 -15.03 -2.25 20.63
N THR A 530 -14.73 -3.08 21.64
CA THR A 530 -14.36 -4.48 21.39
C THR A 530 -15.55 -5.41 21.19
N ASN A 531 -16.76 -5.04 21.61
CA ASN A 531 -18.00 -5.81 21.37
C ASN A 531 -17.89 -7.31 21.73
N SER A 532 -17.19 -7.60 22.85
CA SER A 532 -16.85 -8.97 23.30
C SER A 532 -16.00 -9.81 22.33
N GLN A 533 -15.38 -9.17 21.33
CA GLN A 533 -14.34 -9.75 20.48
C GLN A 533 -12.96 -9.59 21.12
N THR A 534 -12.06 -10.54 20.85
CA THR A 534 -10.68 -10.47 21.33
C THR A 534 -9.91 -9.32 20.67
N LEU A 535 -9.44 -8.37 21.48
CA LEU A 535 -8.37 -7.44 21.13
C LEU A 535 -7.10 -7.87 21.88
N THR A 536 -6.05 -8.23 21.15
CA THR A 536 -4.74 -8.59 21.75
C THR A 536 -3.68 -7.54 21.44
N LEU A 537 -3.10 -6.94 22.49
CA LEU A 537 -1.83 -6.21 22.40
C LEU A 537 -0.71 -7.25 22.54
N LEU A 538 -0.03 -7.54 21.43
CA LEU A 538 0.98 -8.60 21.34
C LEU A 538 2.30 -8.20 22.02
N SER A 539 3.05 -9.20 22.50
CA SER A 539 4.39 -8.99 23.04
C SER A 539 5.27 -10.21 22.80
N ASP A 540 6.39 -9.99 22.11
CA ASP A 540 7.35 -11.02 21.70
C ASP A 540 8.80 -10.45 21.67
N ALA A 541 9.72 -11.18 21.04
CA ALA A 541 11.12 -10.80 20.91
C ALA A 541 11.39 -9.64 19.92
N ALA A 542 10.47 -9.36 19.00
CA ALA A 542 10.54 -8.20 18.09
C ALA A 542 9.99 -6.94 18.75
N GLY A 543 8.96 -7.05 19.60
CA GLY A 543 8.58 -5.96 20.50
C GLY A 543 7.32 -6.18 21.33
N THR A 544 6.95 -5.12 22.05
CA THR A 544 5.74 -5.06 22.88
C THR A 544 4.83 -3.97 22.35
N ALA A 545 3.55 -4.29 22.14
CA ALA A 545 2.55 -3.33 21.70
C ALA A 545 2.17 -2.32 22.80
N MET A 546 1.80 -1.12 22.39
CA MET A 546 1.36 -0.04 23.28
C MET A 546 0.19 0.76 22.71
N VAL A 547 -0.52 1.49 23.58
CA VAL A 547 -1.67 2.34 23.22
C VAL A 547 -1.35 3.81 23.45
N ALA A 548 -1.65 4.65 22.46
CA ALA A 548 -1.66 6.11 22.57
C ALA A 548 -3.11 6.62 22.54
N ASN A 549 -3.55 7.27 23.61
CA ASN A 549 -4.89 7.85 23.75
C ASN A 549 -4.83 9.36 23.48
N ASN A 550 -5.42 9.83 22.37
CA ASN A 550 -5.52 11.26 22.08
C ASN A 550 -6.87 11.79 22.62
N GLY A 551 -6.81 12.78 23.51
CA GLY A 551 -8.00 13.34 24.18
C GLY A 551 -8.72 12.29 25.04
N SER A 552 -10.03 12.15 24.86
CA SER A 552 -10.90 11.23 25.60
C SER A 552 -11.10 9.86 24.92
N ALA A 553 -10.43 9.60 23.79
CA ALA A 553 -10.57 8.34 23.05
C ALA A 553 -10.03 7.14 23.85
N VAL A 554 -10.79 6.05 23.91
CA VAL A 554 -10.48 4.84 24.72
C VAL A 554 -10.84 3.54 23.99
N VAL A 555 -10.30 2.41 24.47
CA VAL A 555 -10.90 1.10 24.17
C VAL A 555 -12.06 0.87 25.15
N THR A 556 -13.23 0.46 24.66
CA THR A 556 -14.38 0.10 25.50
C THR A 556 -14.69 -1.38 25.39
N GLY A 557 -14.51 -2.09 26.49
CA GLY A 557 -14.58 -3.56 26.58
C GLY A 557 -13.24 -4.16 27.00
N ALA A 558 -13.22 -5.48 27.19
CA ALA A 558 -12.01 -6.21 27.57
C ALA A 558 -11.02 -6.37 26.41
N ALA A 559 -9.74 -6.47 26.74
CA ALA A 559 -8.63 -6.76 25.86
C ALA A 559 -7.58 -7.62 26.60
N THR A 560 -6.79 -8.37 25.84
CA THR A 560 -5.64 -9.15 26.31
C THR A 560 -4.37 -8.36 26.10
N VAL A 561 -3.54 -8.21 27.13
CA VAL A 561 -2.30 -7.43 27.09
C VAL A 561 -1.12 -8.33 27.47
N GLN A 562 -0.35 -8.73 26.45
CA GLN A 562 0.78 -9.63 26.61
C GLN A 562 2.03 -8.92 27.13
N ARG A 563 2.86 -9.62 27.91
CA ARG A 563 4.17 -9.15 28.34
C ARG A 563 5.24 -10.25 28.25
N TYR A 564 5.97 -10.26 27.14
CA TYR A 564 7.21 -11.00 26.95
C TYR A 564 8.37 -10.33 27.70
N ILE A 565 9.32 -11.14 28.15
CA ILE A 565 10.56 -10.69 28.82
C ILE A 565 11.76 -11.32 28.11
N ASN A 566 12.75 -10.49 27.79
CA ASN A 566 13.94 -10.93 27.07
C ASN A 566 14.79 -11.88 27.94
N PRO A 567 15.09 -13.12 27.49
CA PRO A 567 15.77 -14.13 28.29
C PRO A 567 17.29 -13.93 28.42
N SER A 568 17.89 -12.94 27.76
CA SER A 568 19.36 -12.76 27.70
C SER A 568 20.04 -12.50 29.06
N GLN A 569 19.32 -11.98 30.05
CA GLN A 569 19.85 -11.74 31.40
C GLN A 569 19.55 -12.90 32.37
N ASN A 570 18.34 -13.44 32.29
CA ASN A 570 17.97 -14.69 32.95
C ASN A 570 16.86 -15.36 32.14
N ALA A 571 17.16 -16.50 31.51
CA ALA A 571 16.19 -17.30 30.78
C ALA A 571 15.30 -18.14 31.71
N GLY A 572 15.90 -18.62 32.82
CA GLY A 572 15.25 -19.50 33.78
C GLY A 572 14.37 -18.77 34.79
N ALA A 573 13.92 -19.52 35.80
CA ALA A 573 13.17 -19.00 36.93
C ALA A 573 13.88 -17.80 37.59
N GLY A 574 13.12 -16.90 38.19
CA GLY A 574 13.61 -15.70 38.85
C GLY A 574 12.51 -14.69 39.12
N TYR A 575 12.66 -13.90 40.17
CA TYR A 575 11.73 -12.84 40.50
C TYR A 575 11.67 -11.76 39.41
N ARG A 576 10.46 -11.44 38.94
CA ARG A 576 10.18 -10.39 37.95
C ARG A 576 8.99 -9.58 38.46
N HIS A 577 9.16 -8.26 38.57
CA HIS A 577 8.12 -7.37 39.09
C HIS A 577 7.13 -7.01 37.98
N TYR A 578 5.89 -7.44 38.14
CA TYR A 578 4.77 -7.15 37.26
C TYR A 578 3.81 -6.13 37.87
N SER A 579 2.95 -5.55 37.02
CA SER A 579 1.77 -4.77 37.40
C SER A 579 0.70 -4.96 36.33
N ALA A 580 -0.57 -4.71 36.67
CA ALA A 580 -1.68 -4.86 35.75
C ALA A 580 -1.83 -3.62 34.83
N PRO A 581 -1.66 -3.74 33.50
CA PRO A 581 -1.94 -2.67 32.54
C PRO A 581 -3.44 -2.50 32.24
N VAL A 582 -4.30 -3.31 32.88
CA VAL A 582 -5.75 -3.41 32.71
C VAL A 582 -6.43 -3.49 34.08
N SER A 583 -7.71 -3.13 34.16
CA SER A 583 -8.56 -3.36 35.33
C SER A 583 -9.41 -4.63 35.16
N ASN A 584 -9.90 -5.18 36.28
CA ASN A 584 -10.69 -6.42 36.37
C ASN A 584 -9.93 -7.72 36.04
N THR A 585 -8.61 -7.74 36.23
CA THR A 585 -7.69 -8.88 36.09
C THR A 585 -7.30 -9.45 37.46
N THR A 586 -6.88 -10.72 37.53
CA THR A 586 -6.60 -11.45 38.79
C THR A 586 -5.22 -12.09 38.81
N VAL A 587 -4.78 -12.59 39.98
CA VAL A 587 -3.52 -13.35 40.11
C VAL A 587 -3.47 -14.57 39.17
N ALA A 588 -4.62 -15.13 38.76
CA ALA A 588 -4.70 -16.21 37.78
C ALA A 588 -4.13 -15.81 36.39
N ASP A 589 -4.27 -14.55 35.98
CA ASP A 589 -3.76 -14.01 34.70
C ASP A 589 -2.22 -13.99 34.63
N LEU A 590 -1.52 -14.26 35.74
CA LEU A 590 -0.07 -14.46 35.76
C LEU A 590 0.33 -15.86 35.27
N ALA A 591 -0.64 -16.74 34.97
CA ALA A 591 -0.40 -18.04 34.36
C ALA A 591 0.07 -17.91 32.91
N THR A 592 0.80 -18.92 32.44
CA THR A 592 1.17 -19.09 31.03
C THR A 592 1.17 -20.58 30.69
N ALA A 593 1.36 -20.93 29.41
CA ALA A 593 1.43 -22.32 28.95
C ALA A 593 2.43 -23.22 29.70
N ASN A 594 3.44 -22.65 30.39
CA ASN A 594 4.46 -23.39 31.15
C ASN A 594 4.63 -22.91 32.60
N PHE A 595 3.68 -22.14 33.16
CA PHE A 595 3.76 -21.63 34.54
C PHE A 595 2.37 -21.42 35.15
N THR A 596 2.16 -21.95 36.36
CA THR A 596 0.94 -21.73 37.15
C THR A 596 1.29 -20.94 38.42
N PRO A 597 0.57 -19.84 38.73
CA PRO A 597 0.79 -19.05 39.94
C PRO A 597 0.52 -19.88 41.21
N VAL A 598 1.51 -19.99 42.10
CA VAL A 598 1.35 -20.58 43.42
C VAL A 598 1.19 -19.47 44.44
N VAL A 599 0.11 -19.51 45.20
CA VAL A 599 -0.13 -18.64 46.35
C VAL A 599 -0.40 -19.51 47.56
N ASN A 600 0.16 -19.13 48.71
CA ASN A 600 -0.02 -19.83 49.98
C ASN A 600 -0.09 -18.80 51.12
N PRO A 601 -1.29 -18.45 51.60
CA PRO A 601 -1.47 -17.40 52.62
C PRO A 601 -0.78 -17.69 53.95
N ASP A 602 -0.47 -18.95 54.26
CA ASP A 602 0.22 -19.36 55.50
C ASP A 602 1.64 -18.75 55.58
N TYR A 603 2.25 -18.41 54.43
CA TYR A 603 3.49 -17.63 54.35
C TYR A 603 3.41 -16.28 55.10
N ASN A 604 2.21 -15.73 55.28
CA ASN A 604 2.01 -14.42 55.91
C ASN A 604 2.01 -14.46 57.44
N THR A 605 1.86 -15.64 58.05
CA THR A 605 1.71 -15.82 59.50
C THR A 605 2.65 -16.90 60.08
N ALA A 606 3.27 -17.73 59.24
CA ALA A 606 4.23 -18.73 59.66
C ALA A 606 5.45 -18.11 60.37
N PRO A 607 5.90 -18.66 61.53
CA PRO A 607 7.12 -18.19 62.22
C PRO A 607 8.41 -18.33 61.39
N VAL A 608 8.41 -19.20 60.37
CA VAL A 608 9.50 -19.36 59.40
C VAL A 608 8.88 -19.41 57.99
N PRO A 609 8.61 -18.26 57.34
CA PRO A 609 7.93 -18.21 56.04
C PRO A 609 8.68 -19.00 54.93
N ALA A 610 10.01 -19.07 55.02
CA ALA A 610 10.87 -19.84 54.12
C ALA A 610 10.64 -21.37 54.15
N ALA A 611 9.93 -21.90 55.17
CA ALA A 611 9.63 -23.32 55.31
C ALA A 611 8.20 -23.71 54.85
N VAL A 612 7.40 -22.76 54.39
CA VAL A 612 6.00 -23.00 53.99
C VAL A 612 5.92 -23.75 52.66
N THR A 613 5.12 -24.83 52.63
CA THR A 613 4.94 -25.70 51.45
C THR A 613 3.46 -25.82 51.04
N PRO A 614 3.10 -25.70 49.75
CA PRO A 614 3.97 -25.27 48.66
C PRO A 614 4.40 -23.81 48.86
N PHE A 615 5.63 -23.50 48.48
CA PHE A 615 6.17 -22.15 48.61
C PHE A 615 5.53 -21.23 47.54
N PRO A 616 5.12 -19.99 47.87
CA PRO A 616 4.49 -19.11 46.88
C PRO A 616 5.44 -18.75 45.73
N THR A 617 4.89 -18.58 44.53
CA THR A 617 5.60 -18.01 43.37
C THR A 617 5.14 -16.59 43.05
N VAL A 618 4.09 -16.08 43.71
CA VAL A 618 3.62 -14.68 43.60
C VAL A 618 3.61 -14.02 44.97
N PHE A 619 4.19 -12.82 45.08
CA PHE A 619 4.16 -12.01 46.29
C PHE A 619 3.79 -10.55 45.99
N GLY A 620 2.96 -9.94 46.83
CA GLY A 620 2.89 -8.48 46.98
C GLY A 620 3.90 -8.00 48.03
N TYR A 621 3.96 -6.69 48.26
CA TYR A 621 4.77 -6.09 49.32
C TYR A 621 3.89 -5.20 50.22
N ASP A 622 4.02 -5.35 51.54
CA ASP A 622 3.37 -4.56 52.57
C ASP A 622 4.41 -4.03 53.57
N GLU A 623 4.69 -2.73 53.45
CA GLU A 623 5.54 -1.92 54.33
C GLU A 623 5.29 -2.17 55.82
N ASN A 624 4.03 -2.38 56.22
CA ASN A 624 3.66 -2.45 57.64
C ASN A 624 4.13 -3.75 58.33
N ARG A 625 4.68 -4.70 57.56
CA ARG A 625 5.34 -5.92 58.06
C ARG A 625 6.82 -5.72 58.43
N VAL A 626 7.44 -4.60 58.01
CA VAL A 626 8.85 -4.29 58.28
C VAL A 626 8.98 -3.75 59.71
N ASN A 627 9.50 -4.56 60.63
CA ASN A 627 9.48 -4.29 62.07
C ASN A 627 10.80 -4.64 62.81
N ALA A 628 11.91 -4.76 62.07
CA ALA A 628 13.24 -5.00 62.63
C ALA A 628 14.34 -4.16 61.94
N PRO A 629 15.53 -3.98 62.55
CA PRO A 629 16.47 -2.95 62.09
C PRO A 629 17.33 -3.31 60.87
N ALA A 630 17.58 -4.60 60.60
CA ALA A 630 18.50 -5.07 59.57
C ALA A 630 18.02 -6.40 58.95
N GLY A 631 18.19 -6.55 57.62
CA GLY A 631 17.61 -7.67 56.85
C GLY A 631 16.09 -7.61 56.68
N ALA A 632 15.44 -6.59 57.26
CA ALA A 632 14.00 -6.54 57.45
C ALA A 632 13.17 -6.17 56.21
N PHE A 633 13.78 -5.68 55.12
CA PHE A 633 13.09 -5.44 53.85
C PHE A 633 12.34 -6.69 53.37
N ASP A 634 12.96 -7.87 53.49
CA ASP A 634 12.35 -9.13 53.06
C ASP A 634 11.18 -9.58 53.99
N GLN A 635 10.92 -8.91 55.13
CA GLN A 635 9.70 -9.12 55.91
C GLN A 635 8.44 -8.59 55.18
N GLY A 636 8.60 -7.58 54.30
CA GLY A 636 7.51 -6.92 53.59
C GLY A 636 6.79 -7.81 52.57
N TRP A 637 7.43 -8.85 52.06
CA TRP A 637 6.82 -9.76 51.09
C TRP A 637 5.62 -10.51 51.67
N PHE A 638 4.52 -10.60 50.94
CA PHE A 638 3.32 -11.35 51.34
C PHE A 638 2.72 -12.15 50.18
N SER A 639 2.25 -13.37 50.43
CA SER A 639 1.49 -14.13 49.43
C SER A 639 0.07 -13.58 49.32
N PRO A 640 -0.49 -13.36 48.10
CA PRO A 640 -1.91 -13.12 47.92
C PRO A 640 -2.79 -14.22 48.53
N ALA A 641 -4.05 -13.87 48.83
CA ALA A 641 -5.02 -14.76 49.48
C ALA A 641 -5.49 -15.93 48.59
N SER A 642 -5.56 -15.72 47.28
CA SER A 642 -6.04 -16.70 46.29
C SER A 642 -5.58 -16.28 44.89
N GLN A 643 -5.68 -17.19 43.90
CA GLN A 643 -5.51 -16.83 42.48
C GLN A 643 -6.60 -15.86 41.99
N SER A 644 -7.78 -15.84 42.63
CA SER A 644 -8.86 -14.88 42.37
C SER A 644 -8.65 -13.51 43.00
N ALA A 645 -7.54 -13.27 43.71
CA ALA A 645 -7.21 -11.96 44.24
C ALA A 645 -6.98 -10.96 43.09
N PRO A 646 -7.51 -9.72 43.16
CA PRO A 646 -7.41 -8.75 42.08
C PRO A 646 -6.00 -8.17 41.96
N LEU A 647 -5.46 -8.12 40.74
CA LEU A 647 -4.26 -7.34 40.46
C LEU A 647 -4.67 -5.89 40.23
N THR A 648 -4.44 -5.04 41.23
CA THR A 648 -4.92 -3.65 41.21
C THR A 648 -3.98 -2.77 40.38
N PRO A 649 -4.47 -2.00 39.39
CA PRO A 649 -3.63 -1.07 38.63
C PRO A 649 -2.87 -0.10 39.55
N GLY A 650 -1.56 0.05 39.28
CA GLY A 650 -0.66 0.88 40.08
C GLY A 650 -0.07 0.17 41.31
N VAL A 651 -0.45 -1.07 41.59
CA VAL A 651 0.22 -1.97 42.54
C VAL A 651 1.16 -2.90 41.78
N GLY A 652 2.35 -3.15 42.32
CA GLY A 652 3.27 -4.15 41.78
C GLY A 652 3.23 -5.46 42.56
N TYR A 653 3.57 -6.54 41.87
CA TYR A 653 3.67 -7.89 42.43
C TYR A 653 4.93 -8.54 41.87
N THR A 654 5.69 -9.27 42.68
CA THR A 654 6.84 -10.04 42.20
C THR A 654 6.44 -11.48 41.92
N VAL A 655 6.88 -12.03 40.78
CA VAL A 655 6.53 -13.36 40.30
C VAL A 655 7.79 -14.14 39.97
N ASN A 656 7.91 -15.38 40.45
CA ASN A 656 9.04 -16.26 40.18
C ASN A 656 8.70 -17.28 39.08
N LEU A 657 9.06 -16.95 37.84
CA LEU A 657 8.72 -17.67 36.61
C LEU A 657 9.88 -17.60 35.58
N PRO A 658 9.90 -18.40 34.49
CA PRO A 658 10.94 -18.29 33.45
C PRO A 658 10.69 -17.11 32.50
N ALA A 659 11.72 -16.53 31.88
CA ALA A 659 11.54 -15.38 30.95
C ALA A 659 10.81 -15.76 29.64
N THR A 660 10.83 -17.04 29.27
CA THR A 660 10.09 -17.56 28.11
C THR A 660 8.57 -17.62 28.33
N ALA A 661 8.09 -17.34 29.54
CA ALA A 661 6.68 -17.21 29.85
C ALA A 661 6.16 -15.80 29.50
N THR A 662 5.54 -15.64 28.33
CA THR A 662 4.74 -14.45 28.02
C THR A 662 3.45 -14.48 28.84
N VAL A 663 3.38 -13.62 29.85
CA VAL A 663 2.18 -13.39 30.69
C VAL A 663 1.16 -12.58 29.90
N ASP A 664 -0.14 -12.84 30.06
CA ASP A 664 -1.19 -12.08 29.38
C ASP A 664 -2.35 -11.64 30.29
N PHE A 665 -2.40 -10.34 30.58
CA PHE A 665 -3.42 -9.74 31.44
C PHE A 665 -4.72 -9.53 30.67
N VAL A 666 -5.85 -10.02 31.17
CA VAL A 666 -7.15 -9.89 30.51
C VAL A 666 -8.06 -8.95 31.30
N GLY A 667 -8.48 -7.85 30.67
CA GLY A 667 -9.30 -6.85 31.35
C GLY A 667 -9.57 -5.59 30.54
N THR A 668 -10.18 -4.58 31.16
CA THR A 668 -10.41 -3.28 30.51
C THR A 668 -9.13 -2.47 30.52
N LEU A 669 -8.69 -1.96 29.37
CA LEU A 669 -7.46 -1.15 29.28
C LEU A 669 -7.50 0.08 30.20
N THR A 670 -6.52 0.20 31.09
CA THR A 670 -6.46 1.33 32.03
C THR A 670 -6.10 2.63 31.32
N ASN A 671 -6.83 3.71 31.63
CA ASN A 671 -6.61 5.04 31.07
C ASN A 671 -7.08 6.13 32.04
N GLY A 672 -6.40 7.29 32.05
CA GLY A 672 -6.71 8.38 32.98
C GLY A 672 -5.92 8.30 34.30
N PRO A 673 -6.23 9.14 35.30
CA PRO A 673 -5.45 9.22 36.54
C PRO A 673 -5.56 7.95 37.40
N VAL A 674 -4.42 7.48 37.91
CA VAL A 674 -4.33 6.36 38.86
C VAL A 674 -3.54 6.84 40.07
N ALA A 675 -4.22 7.05 41.19
CA ALA A 675 -3.63 7.53 42.43
C ALA A 675 -3.27 6.37 43.37
N ARG A 676 -2.07 6.42 43.95
CA ARG A 676 -1.65 5.61 45.11
C ARG A 676 -1.44 6.57 46.28
N THR A 677 -2.10 6.34 47.41
CA THR A 677 -2.13 7.26 48.56
C THR A 677 -1.99 6.49 49.86
N GLY A 678 -1.51 7.15 50.93
CA GLY A 678 -1.34 6.51 52.23
C GLY A 678 -0.10 5.62 52.30
N LEU A 679 0.94 5.95 51.51
CA LEU A 679 2.18 5.19 51.41
C LEU A 679 3.03 5.49 52.66
N THR A 680 2.92 4.65 53.68
CA THR A 680 3.50 4.84 55.01
C THR A 680 5.02 4.64 55.04
N ARG A 681 5.65 5.05 56.16
CA ARG A 681 7.00 4.63 56.54
C ARG A 681 7.05 4.35 58.04
N GLY A 682 7.48 3.15 58.39
CA GLY A 682 7.83 2.77 59.77
C GLY A 682 9.09 3.47 60.29
N THR A 683 9.44 3.21 61.56
CA THR A 683 10.61 3.81 62.22
C THR A 683 11.94 3.15 61.84
N GLU A 684 11.92 1.95 61.28
CA GLU A 684 13.14 1.17 61.05
C GLU A 684 13.96 1.72 59.86
N PRO A 685 15.29 1.56 59.85
CA PRO A 685 16.13 1.95 58.72
C PRO A 685 15.76 1.26 57.40
N ALA A 686 15.16 0.06 57.49
CA ALA A 686 14.66 -0.71 56.36
C ALA A 686 13.24 -0.31 55.90
N SER A 687 12.53 0.58 56.60
CA SER A 687 11.15 0.98 56.31
C SER A 687 11.04 2.05 55.21
N GLY A 688 9.85 2.15 54.62
CA GLY A 688 9.37 3.17 53.70
C GLY A 688 9.05 2.65 52.29
N TRP A 689 9.14 1.35 52.02
CA TRP A 689 9.17 0.82 50.65
C TRP A 689 7.80 0.37 50.14
N HIS A 690 7.42 0.83 48.95
CA HIS A 690 6.14 0.46 48.33
C HIS A 690 6.37 -0.10 46.93
N LEU A 691 5.95 -1.35 46.71
CA LEU A 691 5.96 -1.99 45.40
C LEU A 691 4.74 -1.51 44.60
N LEU A 692 4.96 -0.48 43.80
CA LEU A 692 3.99 0.07 42.85
C LEU A 692 4.25 -0.53 41.46
N GLY A 693 3.55 -0.02 40.44
CA GLY A 693 3.76 -0.49 39.09
C GLY A 693 3.07 0.36 38.04
N ASN A 694 3.41 0.12 36.77
CA ASN A 694 2.83 0.83 35.64
C ASN A 694 1.40 0.31 35.37
N PRO A 695 0.35 1.12 35.61
CA PRO A 695 -1.04 0.73 35.40
C PRO A 695 -1.46 0.73 33.93
N TYR A 696 -0.64 1.26 33.01
CA TYR A 696 -1.06 1.58 31.64
C TYR A 696 -0.61 0.55 30.60
N PRO A 697 -1.36 0.38 29.50
CA PRO A 697 -0.95 -0.38 28.32
C PRO A 697 0.05 0.43 27.44
N ALA A 698 1.01 1.11 28.07
CA ALA A 698 2.05 1.93 27.44
C ALA A 698 3.21 2.15 28.41
N PRO A 699 4.45 2.38 27.94
CA PRO A 699 5.55 2.79 28.82
C PRO A 699 5.27 4.14 29.51
N ILE A 700 5.72 4.27 30.75
CA ILE A 700 5.79 5.54 31.49
C ILE A 700 7.21 6.10 31.42
N ASP A 701 7.35 7.43 31.35
CA ASP A 701 8.60 8.14 31.60
C ASP A 701 8.62 8.66 33.04
N TRP A 702 9.58 8.22 33.86
CA TRP A 702 9.66 8.64 35.26
C TRP A 702 9.93 10.13 35.42
N THR A 703 10.60 10.78 34.47
CA THR A 703 10.83 12.24 34.53
C THR A 703 9.52 13.03 34.51
N LEU A 704 8.45 12.45 33.97
CA LEU A 704 7.10 13.02 33.94
C LEU A 704 6.21 12.47 35.07
N ALA A 705 6.38 11.21 35.47
CA ALA A 705 5.67 10.62 36.60
C ALA A 705 6.08 11.25 37.96
N ALA A 706 7.33 11.67 38.09
CA ALA A 706 7.88 12.35 39.26
C ALA A 706 7.07 13.60 39.69
N ALA A 707 6.47 14.31 38.73
CA ALA A 707 5.62 15.47 39.01
C ALA A 707 4.32 15.13 39.78
N GLY A 708 3.97 13.84 39.90
CA GLY A 708 2.85 13.34 40.69
C GLY A 708 3.21 12.87 42.10
N LEU A 709 4.46 13.02 42.55
CA LEU A 709 4.93 12.60 43.87
C LEU A 709 4.55 13.61 44.97
N SER A 710 4.26 13.10 46.17
CA SER A 710 4.20 13.87 47.42
C SER A 710 4.59 12.99 48.60
N GLY A 711 5.44 13.47 49.52
CA GLY A 711 5.94 12.66 50.65
C GLY A 711 6.74 11.40 50.26
N LEU A 712 7.18 11.32 49.00
CA LEU A 712 7.99 10.24 48.43
C LEU A 712 9.30 10.80 47.89
N ASP A 713 10.34 9.98 47.92
CA ASP A 713 11.64 10.28 47.31
C ASP A 713 11.55 10.20 45.78
N ASN A 714 12.31 11.02 45.05
CA ASN A 714 12.23 11.13 43.59
C ASN A 714 12.81 9.91 42.82
N ALA A 715 13.33 8.92 43.56
CA ALA A 715 13.99 7.75 43.00
C ALA A 715 13.02 6.58 42.75
N VAL A 716 13.14 5.96 41.58
CA VAL A 716 12.43 4.72 41.21
C VAL A 716 13.41 3.55 41.09
N TYR A 717 12.98 2.36 41.49
CA TYR A 717 13.83 1.17 41.60
C TYR A 717 13.20 -0.04 40.88
N VAL A 718 13.90 -0.60 39.89
CA VAL A 718 13.42 -1.69 39.04
C VAL A 718 14.34 -2.91 39.17
N PHE A 719 13.77 -4.10 39.42
CA PHE A 719 14.54 -5.32 39.66
C PHE A 719 15.07 -5.98 38.38
N LYS A 720 16.41 -6.11 38.28
CA LYS A 720 17.16 -6.83 37.25
C LYS A 720 17.44 -8.27 37.73
N SER A 721 16.64 -9.26 37.32
CA SER A 721 16.86 -10.68 37.67
C SER A 721 18.11 -11.26 36.99
N SER A 722 18.92 -11.99 37.75
CA SER A 722 20.11 -12.73 37.31
C SER A 722 20.09 -14.23 37.67
N GLY A 723 19.03 -14.70 38.33
CA GLY A 723 18.79 -16.12 38.63
C GLY A 723 17.53 -16.34 39.49
N THR A 724 17.25 -17.59 39.88
CA THR A 724 16.02 -18.01 40.59
C THR A 724 15.74 -17.19 41.86
N TYR A 725 16.80 -16.89 42.61
CA TYR A 725 16.75 -16.10 43.85
C TYR A 725 17.83 -14.99 43.84
N ALA A 726 18.18 -14.50 42.65
CA ALA A 726 19.28 -13.55 42.45
C ALA A 726 18.90 -12.42 41.48
N GLY A 727 19.40 -11.22 41.78
CA GLY A 727 19.24 -10.01 40.98
C GLY A 727 19.73 -8.78 41.73
N SER A 728 19.66 -7.63 41.09
CA SER A 728 20.04 -6.32 41.63
C SER A 728 18.96 -5.28 41.29
N TYR A 729 18.90 -4.16 42.02
CA TYR A 729 17.99 -3.07 41.67
C TYR A 729 18.70 -2.02 40.80
N SER A 730 18.02 -1.67 39.70
CA SER A 730 18.37 -0.52 38.88
C SER A 730 17.60 0.69 39.34
N SER A 731 18.30 1.73 39.75
CA SER A 731 17.69 3.00 40.16
C SER A 731 17.54 3.98 39.00
N PHE A 732 16.69 4.99 39.16
CA PHE A 732 16.72 6.23 38.40
C PHE A 732 16.26 7.43 39.23
N VAL A 733 16.99 8.55 39.13
CA VAL A 733 16.69 9.83 39.78
C VAL A 733 17.41 10.96 39.03
N ASN A 734 16.80 12.14 38.89
CA ASN A 734 17.41 13.34 38.27
C ASN A 734 18.14 13.11 36.91
N GLY A 735 17.60 12.24 36.04
CA GLY A 735 18.21 11.89 34.76
C GLY A 735 19.31 10.82 34.83
N ILE A 736 19.71 10.39 36.03
CA ILE A 736 20.78 9.41 36.28
C ILE A 736 20.21 8.02 36.48
N GLY A 737 20.89 7.00 35.96
CA GLY A 737 20.51 5.59 36.07
C GLY A 737 19.72 5.07 34.86
N ASP A 738 19.36 3.80 34.87
CA ASP A 738 18.78 3.13 33.69
C ASP A 738 17.24 2.95 33.80
N ALA A 739 16.65 3.23 34.96
CA ALA A 739 15.23 2.97 35.24
C ALA A 739 14.27 4.10 34.81
N ARG A 740 14.68 5.02 33.92
CA ARG A 740 13.87 6.17 33.47
C ARG A 740 12.50 5.75 32.96
N PHE A 741 12.48 4.93 31.92
CA PHE A 741 11.23 4.40 31.42
C PHE A 741 10.80 3.23 32.30
N ILE A 742 9.51 3.12 32.59
CA ILE A 742 8.90 1.93 33.21
C ILE A 742 8.06 1.27 32.14
N ALA A 743 8.35 0.01 31.81
CA ALA A 743 7.65 -0.68 30.73
C ALA A 743 6.17 -0.93 31.08
N MET A 744 5.35 -1.12 30.05
CA MET A 744 4.01 -1.65 30.22
C MET A 744 4.06 -2.98 31.02
N GLY A 745 3.16 -3.11 32.00
CA GLY A 745 3.08 -4.27 32.89
C GLY A 745 4.24 -4.46 33.87
N GLN A 746 5.13 -3.47 34.06
CA GLN A 746 6.28 -3.57 34.95
C GLN A 746 6.01 -2.96 36.35
N GLY A 747 6.37 -3.69 37.40
CA GLY A 747 6.40 -3.22 38.78
C GLY A 747 7.72 -2.54 39.15
N PHE A 748 7.67 -1.62 40.12
CA PHE A 748 8.81 -0.84 40.62
C PHE A 748 8.62 -0.45 42.08
N PHE A 749 9.72 -0.31 42.82
CA PHE A 749 9.68 0.28 44.16
C PHE A 749 9.80 1.81 44.10
N VAL A 750 9.16 2.46 45.08
CA VAL A 750 9.41 3.84 45.53
C VAL A 750 9.62 3.81 47.05
N ARG A 751 10.16 4.90 47.62
CA ARG A 751 10.30 5.06 49.08
C ARG A 751 9.59 6.32 49.58
N ALA A 752 8.93 6.22 50.73
CA ALA A 752 8.36 7.34 51.46
C ALA A 752 9.43 8.06 52.30
N THR A 753 9.45 9.40 52.21
CA THR A 753 10.57 10.21 52.68
C THR A 753 10.73 10.22 54.20
N ALA A 754 9.63 10.31 54.96
CA ALA A 754 9.67 10.53 56.40
C ALA A 754 8.70 9.60 57.17
N PRO A 755 9.13 8.98 58.29
CA PRO A 755 8.22 8.26 59.18
C PRO A 755 7.03 9.13 59.62
N GLY A 756 5.85 8.52 59.71
CA GLY A 756 4.63 9.23 60.13
C GLY A 756 4.03 10.24 59.13
N THR A 757 4.68 10.50 57.98
CA THR A 757 4.14 11.34 56.90
C THR A 757 3.80 10.47 55.68
N PRO A 758 2.53 10.09 55.44
CA PRO A 758 2.18 9.19 54.36
C PRO A 758 2.34 9.86 52.98
N GLY A 759 3.06 9.20 52.08
CA GLY A 759 3.25 9.66 50.71
C GLY A 759 2.09 9.32 49.77
N SER A 760 2.16 9.88 48.56
CA SER A 760 1.30 9.57 47.43
C SER A 760 2.02 9.71 46.09
N LEU A 761 1.52 8.98 45.09
CA LEU A 761 1.91 9.08 43.69
C LEU A 761 0.65 9.14 42.82
N LEU A 762 0.48 10.22 42.08
CA LEU A 762 -0.54 10.37 41.04
C LEU A 762 0.08 10.04 39.67
N LEU A 763 -0.12 8.82 39.19
CA LEU A 763 0.15 8.49 37.79
C LEU A 763 -0.95 9.09 36.92
N SER A 764 -0.56 9.70 35.80
CA SER A 764 -1.50 10.33 34.85
C SER A 764 -1.11 10.01 33.41
N ASN A 765 -2.05 10.22 32.48
CA ASN A 765 -1.78 10.04 31.05
C ASN A 765 -0.62 10.91 30.53
N ALA A 766 -0.30 12.04 31.17
CA ALA A 766 0.80 12.90 30.77
C ALA A 766 2.19 12.27 30.98
N ALA A 767 2.29 11.24 31.83
CA ALA A 767 3.53 10.50 32.05
C ALA A 767 3.72 9.32 31.08
N ARG A 768 2.78 9.06 30.16
CA ARG A 768 2.85 7.97 29.19
C ARG A 768 3.60 8.40 27.94
N VAL A 769 4.42 7.51 27.40
CA VAL A 769 4.99 7.69 26.06
C VAL A 769 3.88 7.54 25.02
N THR A 770 3.82 8.46 24.03
CA THR A 770 2.77 8.52 23.00
C THR A 770 3.23 8.11 21.61
N THR A 771 4.53 8.23 21.30
CA THR A 771 5.16 7.65 20.11
C THR A 771 5.54 6.19 20.37
N TYR A 772 5.67 5.35 19.34
CA TYR A 772 6.07 3.96 19.55
C TYR A 772 7.48 3.86 20.13
N GLN A 773 7.58 3.33 21.34
CA GLN A 773 8.82 2.89 21.95
C GLN A 773 8.65 1.46 22.46
N ASN A 774 9.74 0.69 22.40
CA ASN A 774 9.82 -0.66 22.95
C ASN A 774 10.93 -0.72 24.03
N PRO A 775 10.77 -0.08 25.21
CA PRO A 775 11.78 -0.17 26.26
C PRO A 775 11.88 -1.62 26.75
N ALA A 776 13.05 -2.22 26.60
CA ALA A 776 13.37 -3.50 27.20
C ALA A 776 13.06 -3.49 28.70
N PHE A 777 12.77 -4.67 29.29
CA PHE A 777 12.45 -4.78 30.71
C PHE A 777 13.58 -4.21 31.59
N ASN A 778 14.84 -4.35 31.13
CA ASN A 778 16.05 -3.78 31.70
C ASN A 778 16.82 -3.03 30.59
N ARG A 779 17.40 -1.86 30.88
CA ARG A 779 17.59 -0.77 29.89
C ARG A 779 19.03 -0.28 29.68
N THR A 780 19.18 0.57 28.66
CA THR A 780 20.38 1.28 28.22
C THR A 780 20.46 2.71 28.79
N PRO A 781 21.66 3.31 28.88
CA PRO A 781 21.87 4.66 29.40
C PRO A 781 21.48 5.77 28.41
N GLU A 782 21.22 6.97 28.93
CA GLU A 782 20.97 8.20 28.15
C GLU A 782 22.25 9.04 27.96
N LEU A 783 22.15 10.12 27.17
CA LEU A 783 23.24 11.09 26.94
C LEU A 783 23.41 12.01 28.16
N GLU A 784 24.31 11.65 29.07
CA GLU A 784 24.67 12.50 30.21
C GLU A 784 25.73 13.56 29.84
N THR A 785 25.57 14.77 30.36
CA THR A 785 26.44 15.95 30.10
C THR A 785 27.16 16.47 31.34
N ARG A 786 26.69 16.12 32.55
CA ARG A 786 27.35 16.38 33.84
C ARG A 786 28.53 15.44 34.05
N PRO A 787 29.52 15.80 34.89
CA PRO A 787 30.58 14.87 35.30
C PRO A 787 29.98 13.67 36.03
N LEU A 788 30.33 12.45 35.60
CA LEU A 788 29.77 11.20 36.13
C LEU A 788 30.79 10.07 36.15
N LEU A 789 30.73 9.25 37.21
CA LEU A 789 31.38 7.95 37.31
C LEU A 789 30.33 6.89 37.71
N GLN A 790 30.26 5.79 36.95
CA GLN A 790 29.60 4.56 37.37
C GLN A 790 30.64 3.46 37.55
N LEU A 791 30.58 2.77 38.68
CA LEU A 791 31.30 1.54 38.95
C LEU A 791 30.30 0.39 39.09
N ASP A 792 30.51 -0.66 38.30
CA ASP A 792 29.83 -1.95 38.47
C ASP A 792 30.72 -2.91 39.26
N LEU A 793 30.13 -3.56 40.26
CA LEU A 793 30.67 -4.76 40.87
C LEU A 793 30.19 -5.97 40.06
N VAL A 794 31.14 -6.79 39.58
CA VAL A 794 30.88 -7.90 38.66
C VAL A 794 31.28 -9.24 39.28
N THR A 795 30.40 -10.23 39.16
CA THR A 795 30.69 -11.63 39.48
C THR A 795 29.91 -12.58 38.55
N GLY A 796 30.64 -13.21 37.62
CA GLY A 796 30.05 -14.05 36.58
C GLY A 796 29.07 -13.26 35.69
N THR A 797 27.79 -13.62 35.72
CA THR A 797 26.71 -12.90 35.04
C THR A 797 26.07 -11.79 35.87
N GLN A 798 26.34 -11.72 37.18
CA GLN A 798 25.77 -10.72 38.07
C GLN A 798 26.52 -9.40 37.94
N ARG A 799 25.75 -8.30 37.87
CA ARG A 799 26.22 -6.92 37.92
C ARG A 799 25.36 -6.13 38.90
N ASP A 800 26.03 -5.32 39.71
CA ASP A 800 25.40 -4.37 40.62
C ASP A 800 26.15 -3.04 40.54
N ALA A 801 25.43 -1.91 40.49
CA ALA A 801 26.00 -0.62 40.12
C ALA A 801 25.96 0.41 41.25
N ALA A 802 26.98 1.26 41.30
CA ALA A 802 27.01 2.50 42.07
C ALA A 802 27.41 3.65 41.14
N THR A 803 26.60 4.72 41.12
CA THR A 803 26.80 5.88 40.24
C THR A 803 26.93 7.16 41.05
N VAL A 804 27.96 7.95 40.79
CA VAL A 804 28.18 9.27 41.38
C VAL A 804 28.24 10.30 40.27
N TYR A 805 27.53 11.40 40.44
CA TYR A 805 27.48 12.51 39.49
C TYR A 805 27.51 13.85 40.22
N PHE A 806 27.76 14.93 39.50
CA PHE A 806 28.00 16.23 40.11
C PHE A 806 27.00 17.28 39.61
N GLU A 807 26.29 17.91 40.54
CA GLU A 807 25.09 18.69 40.30
C GLU A 807 25.11 20.03 41.06
N GLN A 808 24.48 21.07 40.49
CA GLN A 808 24.35 22.35 41.17
C GLN A 808 23.19 22.33 42.18
N GLY A 809 23.52 22.40 43.47
CA GLY A 809 22.55 22.43 44.57
C GLY A 809 22.43 21.12 45.34
N ALA A 810 23.05 20.04 44.87
CA ALA A 810 23.23 18.82 45.66
C ALA A 810 24.21 19.01 46.82
N THR A 811 24.08 18.19 47.85
CA THR A 811 24.86 18.24 49.10
C THR A 811 25.73 16.98 49.28
N PRO A 812 26.57 16.91 50.33
CA PRO A 812 27.24 15.66 50.74
C PRO A 812 26.36 14.71 51.59
N GLY A 813 25.09 15.07 51.85
CA GLY A 813 24.10 14.25 52.55
C GLY A 813 23.13 13.60 51.58
N PHE A 814 22.06 12.98 52.10
CA PHE A 814 21.00 12.42 51.25
C PHE A 814 20.02 13.50 50.78
N ASP A 815 19.95 13.72 49.47
CA ASP A 815 19.02 14.66 48.82
C ASP A 815 17.91 13.92 48.06
N THR A 816 16.67 14.04 48.51
CA THR A 816 15.49 13.33 47.96
C THR A 816 15.22 13.58 46.47
N ALA A 817 15.74 14.68 45.93
CA ALA A 817 15.62 15.06 44.53
C ALA A 817 16.73 14.50 43.63
N PHE A 818 17.88 14.14 44.21
CA PHE A 818 19.14 13.87 43.51
C PHE A 818 19.71 12.46 43.72
N ASP A 819 19.35 11.80 44.82
CA ASP A 819 19.93 10.53 45.26
C ASP A 819 18.95 9.36 45.15
N ALA A 820 19.51 8.16 45.07
CA ALA A 820 18.76 6.92 45.20
C ALA A 820 19.45 5.98 46.21
N TYR A 821 18.69 5.46 47.17
CA TYR A 821 19.16 4.49 48.16
C TYR A 821 19.74 3.22 47.51
N LYS A 822 20.52 2.45 48.28
CA LYS A 822 20.93 1.11 47.89
C LYS A 822 19.90 0.09 48.38
N LEU A 823 18.96 -0.26 47.51
CA LEU A 823 18.06 -1.38 47.76
C LEU A 823 18.76 -2.70 47.44
N THR A 824 18.94 -3.56 48.44
CA THR A 824 19.54 -4.90 48.32
C THR A 824 18.51 -5.97 48.70
N SER A 825 18.25 -6.93 47.80
CA SER A 825 17.42 -8.11 48.07
C SER A 825 18.29 -9.33 48.34
N GLY A 826 18.17 -9.91 49.54
CA GLY A 826 18.91 -11.10 49.93
C GLY A 826 20.45 -10.98 49.87
N ASN A 827 21.11 -12.14 49.92
CA ASN A 827 22.56 -12.26 50.06
C ASN A 827 23.30 -12.19 48.71
N VAL A 828 23.20 -11.06 48.01
CA VAL A 828 23.91 -10.79 46.74
C VAL A 828 25.16 -9.94 46.94
N ALA A 829 26.14 -10.07 46.03
CA ALA A 829 27.28 -9.17 45.98
C ALA A 829 26.81 -7.77 45.55
N SER A 830 27.22 -6.72 46.26
CA SER A 830 26.76 -5.36 46.01
C SER A 830 27.80 -4.27 46.30
N ILE A 831 27.65 -3.13 45.60
CA ILE A 831 28.44 -1.90 45.75
C ILE A 831 27.55 -0.70 46.05
N SER A 832 27.93 0.13 47.02
CA SER A 832 27.20 1.33 47.43
C SER A 832 28.12 2.51 47.73
N LEU A 833 27.53 3.70 47.71
CA LEU A 833 28.13 4.97 48.08
C LEU A 833 27.63 5.36 49.49
N PRO A 834 28.48 5.34 50.54
CA PRO A 834 28.07 5.74 51.88
C PRO A 834 27.82 7.25 52.00
N ALA A 835 26.65 7.64 52.52
CA ALA A 835 26.25 9.02 52.78
C ALA A 835 25.66 9.15 54.20
N GLY A 836 26.51 9.51 55.17
CA GLY A 836 26.12 9.49 56.59
C GLY A 836 25.82 8.08 57.09
N SER A 837 24.60 7.85 57.60
CA SER A 837 24.08 6.51 57.93
C SER A 837 23.70 5.69 56.69
N GLU A 838 23.41 6.36 55.57
CA GLU A 838 22.75 5.75 54.43
C GLU A 838 23.74 5.10 53.46
N GLN A 839 23.23 4.16 52.67
CA GLN A 839 23.93 3.57 51.53
C GLN A 839 23.15 3.94 50.26
N LEU A 840 23.84 4.46 49.25
CA LEU A 840 23.24 4.92 48.00
C LEU A 840 23.66 4.06 46.80
N SER A 841 22.76 3.93 45.82
CA SER A 841 23.01 3.40 44.47
C SER A 841 23.34 4.52 43.48
N ILE A 842 22.72 5.69 43.67
CA ILE A 842 23.02 6.93 42.94
C ILE A 842 23.25 8.02 43.97
N SER A 843 24.36 8.76 43.84
CA SER A 843 24.63 9.95 44.65
C SER A 843 24.94 11.17 43.77
N GLY A 844 24.19 12.25 43.96
CA GLY A 844 24.50 13.58 43.44
C GLY A 844 25.36 14.33 44.44
N LEU A 845 26.56 14.74 44.03
CA LEU A 845 27.48 15.52 44.86
C LEU A 845 27.51 17.00 44.40
N PRO A 846 27.93 17.94 45.27
CA PRO A 846 28.03 19.35 44.92
C PRO A 846 28.95 19.56 43.70
N ALA A 847 28.50 20.38 42.75
CA ALA A 847 29.14 20.66 41.46
C ALA A 847 30.68 20.63 41.46
N LEU A 848 31.25 19.77 40.60
CA LEU A 848 32.67 19.43 40.59
C LEU A 848 33.54 20.61 40.14
N ASN A 849 34.40 21.07 41.07
CA ASN A 849 35.43 22.06 40.80
C ASN A 849 36.81 21.37 40.64
N ARG A 850 37.92 22.11 40.73
CA ARG A 850 39.29 21.55 40.57
C ARG A 850 39.92 21.04 41.88
N SER A 851 39.22 21.12 43.01
CA SER A 851 39.63 20.53 44.29
C SER A 851 39.64 19.00 44.23
N ASP A 852 40.47 18.38 45.06
CA ASP A 852 40.44 16.93 45.30
C ASP A 852 39.08 16.52 45.92
N VAL A 853 38.46 15.47 45.37
CA VAL A 853 37.21 14.89 45.89
C VAL A 853 37.41 13.39 46.11
N LEU A 854 37.28 12.95 47.37
CA LEU A 854 37.36 11.54 47.76
C LEU A 854 35.96 10.94 47.89
N ILE A 855 35.67 9.94 47.07
CA ILE A 855 34.38 9.26 46.98
C ILE A 855 34.52 7.88 47.67
N PRO A 856 33.92 7.66 48.85
CA PRO A 856 33.99 6.36 49.53
C PRO A 856 33.16 5.31 48.79
N LEU A 857 33.62 4.05 48.80
CA LEU A 857 32.90 2.91 48.24
C LEU A 857 32.78 1.81 49.30
N GLN A 858 31.57 1.28 49.49
CA GLN A 858 31.34 0.07 50.26
C GLN A 858 31.04 -1.08 49.30
N VAL A 859 31.79 -2.17 49.44
CA VAL A 859 31.59 -3.43 48.70
C VAL A 859 31.23 -4.51 49.71
N ARG A 860 30.10 -5.19 49.51
CA ARG A 860 29.62 -6.30 50.33
C ARG A 860 29.51 -7.56 49.47
N VAL A 861 29.99 -8.68 49.99
CA VAL A 861 29.92 -9.98 49.30
C VAL A 861 29.45 -11.07 50.26
N ALA A 862 28.53 -11.91 49.81
CA ALA A 862 27.99 -13.02 50.60
C ALA A 862 28.83 -14.31 50.51
N VAL A 863 29.80 -14.35 49.59
CA VAL A 863 30.65 -15.52 49.34
C VAL A 863 32.10 -15.04 49.22
N SER A 864 33.03 -15.72 49.91
CA SER A 864 34.46 -15.45 49.75
C SER A 864 34.91 -15.81 48.34
N GLY A 865 35.40 -14.83 47.57
CA GLY A 865 35.56 -14.99 46.13
C GLY A 865 36.54 -14.03 45.46
N SER A 866 36.57 -14.09 44.12
CA SER A 866 37.25 -13.11 43.26
C SER A 866 36.18 -12.27 42.54
N TYR A 867 36.40 -10.96 42.50
CA TYR A 867 35.43 -9.96 42.07
C TYR A 867 36.12 -8.90 41.20
N GLN A 868 35.33 -8.15 40.41
CA GLN A 868 35.84 -7.06 39.59
C GLN A 868 35.05 -5.78 39.86
N LEU A 869 35.77 -4.65 39.91
CA LEU A 869 35.19 -3.31 39.78
C LEU A 869 35.43 -2.82 38.35
N GLU A 870 34.36 -2.45 37.64
CA GLU A 870 34.40 -1.98 36.25
C GLU A 870 33.84 -0.55 36.14
N ALA A 871 34.65 0.39 35.64
CA ALA A 871 34.23 1.77 35.37
C ALA A 871 33.46 1.85 34.04
N ILE A 872 32.21 1.41 34.06
CA ILE A 872 31.31 1.32 32.88
C ILE A 872 31.01 2.71 32.27
N ARG A 873 30.95 3.76 33.10
CA ARG A 873 30.84 5.15 32.65
C ARG A 873 31.86 6.01 33.39
N LEU A 874 32.68 6.76 32.66
CA LEU A 874 33.47 7.87 33.20
C LEU A 874 33.37 9.03 32.22
N LEU A 875 32.47 9.98 32.51
CA LEU A 875 31.97 10.96 31.56
C LEU A 875 32.23 12.39 32.05
N ASN A 876 32.48 13.29 31.11
CA ASN A 876 32.48 14.75 31.27
C ASN A 876 33.31 15.30 32.45
N LEU A 877 34.40 14.62 32.85
CA LEU A 877 35.31 15.14 33.86
C LEU A 877 35.91 16.49 33.42
N PRO A 878 36.01 17.50 34.31
CA PRO A 878 36.68 18.76 34.00
C PRO A 878 38.12 18.55 33.53
N ALA A 879 38.52 19.25 32.47
CA ALA A 879 39.85 19.09 31.86
C ALA A 879 40.99 19.26 32.87
N GLY A 880 41.85 18.24 32.96
CA GLY A 880 42.96 18.14 33.90
C GLY A 880 42.65 17.35 35.18
N LEU A 881 41.41 16.96 35.42
CA LEU A 881 41.01 16.09 36.53
C LEU A 881 41.10 14.61 36.14
N ASN A 882 41.62 13.77 37.02
CA ASN A 882 41.86 12.34 36.81
C ASN A 882 41.15 11.54 37.90
N ALA A 883 40.68 10.32 37.60
CA ALA A 883 39.97 9.46 38.53
C ALA A 883 40.81 8.25 38.94
N TYR A 884 41.19 8.17 40.22
CA TYR A 884 42.02 7.10 40.76
C TYR A 884 41.24 6.21 41.73
N LEU A 885 40.96 4.96 41.35
CA LEU A 885 40.46 3.94 42.27
C LEU A 885 41.58 3.53 43.24
N ARG A 886 41.27 3.52 44.54
CA ARG A 886 42.18 3.18 45.63
C ARG A 886 41.68 1.94 46.36
N ASP A 887 42.59 1.00 46.59
CA ASP A 887 42.40 -0.15 47.46
C ASP A 887 43.31 -0.01 48.70
N ALA A 888 42.70 0.24 49.86
CA ALA A 888 43.40 0.42 51.13
C ALA A 888 43.98 -0.87 51.71
N GLU A 889 43.52 -2.06 51.27
CA GLU A 889 44.05 -3.36 51.72
C GLU A 889 45.36 -3.71 51.01
N THR A 890 45.45 -3.42 49.71
CA THR A 890 46.63 -3.71 48.88
C THR A 890 47.56 -2.51 48.69
N GLY A 891 47.12 -1.29 49.01
CA GLY A 891 47.83 -0.04 48.76
C GLY A 891 47.83 0.40 47.28
N VAL A 892 47.04 -0.25 46.43
CA VAL A 892 46.97 0.07 44.99
C VAL A 892 46.21 1.38 44.77
N SER A 893 46.73 2.20 43.85
CA SER A 893 46.00 3.32 43.22
C SER A 893 46.03 3.11 41.70
N LEU A 894 44.85 3.10 41.07
CA LEU A 894 44.65 2.73 39.68
C LEU A 894 43.96 3.85 38.91
N ASP A 895 44.53 4.26 37.78
CA ASP A 895 43.95 5.27 36.89
C ASP A 895 42.79 4.67 36.07
N LEU A 896 41.56 5.03 36.40
CA LEU A 896 40.35 4.51 35.73
C LEU A 896 40.24 4.95 34.27
N THR A 897 40.98 5.98 33.84
CA THR A 897 41.02 6.39 32.42
C THR A 897 41.91 5.49 31.57
N GLN A 898 42.89 4.81 32.18
CA GLN A 898 43.85 3.94 31.50
C GLN A 898 43.55 2.45 31.72
N GLN A 899 43.04 2.09 32.90
CA GLN A 899 42.61 0.74 33.24
C GLN A 899 41.25 0.80 33.96
N PRO A 900 40.12 0.70 33.24
CA PRO A 900 38.79 0.80 33.84
C PRO A 900 38.36 -0.46 34.62
N VAL A 901 39.18 -1.52 34.69
CA VAL A 901 38.84 -2.79 35.35
C VAL A 901 39.87 -3.14 36.42
N TYR A 902 39.40 -3.39 37.64
CA TYR A 902 40.23 -3.84 38.77
C TYR A 902 39.71 -5.16 39.35
N SER A 903 40.53 -6.21 39.27
CA SER A 903 40.23 -7.53 39.84
C SER A 903 40.81 -7.67 41.25
N PHE A 904 40.00 -8.13 42.20
CA PHE A 904 40.37 -8.29 43.60
C PHE A 904 39.80 -9.57 44.21
N ARG A 905 40.20 -9.88 45.45
CA ARG A 905 39.60 -10.91 46.29
C ARG A 905 39.07 -10.29 47.56
N GLN A 906 37.91 -10.75 48.02
CA GLN A 906 37.28 -10.34 49.26
C GLN A 906 36.60 -11.54 49.91
N THR A 907 36.63 -11.62 51.24
CA THR A 907 35.93 -12.64 52.01
C THR A 907 34.46 -12.25 52.22
N ALA A 908 33.61 -13.23 52.51
CA ALA A 908 32.37 -12.95 53.24
C ALA A 908 32.66 -12.11 54.50
N ASP A 909 31.65 -11.35 54.95
CA ASP A 909 31.65 -10.52 56.17
C ASP A 909 32.67 -9.37 56.23
N ALA A 910 33.49 -9.18 55.18
CA ALA A 910 34.34 -8.01 55.04
C ALA A 910 33.50 -6.74 54.88
N THR A 911 33.52 -5.88 55.89
CA THR A 911 32.59 -4.75 56.09
C THR A 911 33.25 -3.38 56.26
N GLY A 912 34.59 -3.32 56.31
CA GLY A 912 35.36 -2.09 56.48
C GLY A 912 35.53 -1.26 55.19
N PRO A 913 35.92 0.03 55.31
CA PRO A 913 36.16 0.90 54.17
C PRO A 913 37.46 0.52 53.45
N ARG A 914 37.36 -0.33 52.42
CA ARG A 914 38.49 -0.77 51.59
C ARG A 914 38.69 0.10 50.34
N PHE A 915 37.61 0.46 49.67
CA PHE A 915 37.65 1.09 48.34
C PHE A 915 37.23 2.56 48.39
N SER A 916 37.86 3.38 47.54
CA SER A 916 37.46 4.77 47.29
C SER A 916 37.95 5.23 45.93
N VAL A 917 37.37 6.29 45.37
CA VAL A 917 37.91 6.97 44.19
C VAL A 917 38.31 8.38 44.56
N LEU A 918 39.56 8.75 44.27
CA LEU A 918 39.99 10.15 44.31
C LEU A 918 39.85 10.76 42.91
N LEU A 919 39.05 11.81 42.80
CA LEU A 919 39.14 12.75 41.68
C LEU A 919 40.15 13.84 42.06
N THR A 920 41.19 14.05 41.24
CA THR A 920 42.24 15.05 41.53
C THR A 920 42.90 15.62 40.26
N THR A 921 43.43 16.84 40.35
CA THR A 921 44.33 17.41 39.34
C THR A 921 45.78 16.91 39.48
N SER A 922 46.12 16.27 40.61
CA SER A 922 47.45 15.75 40.89
C SER A 922 47.70 14.42 40.17
N ARG A 923 48.58 14.42 39.17
CA ARG A 923 49.05 13.18 38.54
C ARG A 923 49.88 12.36 39.55
N LEU A 924 49.40 11.17 39.92
CA LEU A 924 50.14 10.27 40.81
C LEU A 924 51.35 9.66 40.05
N LEU A 925 52.55 10.22 40.29
CA LEU A 925 53.79 9.83 39.60
C LEU A 925 54.44 8.54 40.12
N ALA A 926 54.00 8.02 41.26
CA ALA A 926 54.59 6.84 41.87
C ALA A 926 53.87 5.55 41.44
N SER A 927 54.55 4.71 40.65
CA SER A 927 54.10 3.35 40.39
C SER A 927 54.22 2.48 41.64
N ALA A 928 53.51 1.34 41.68
CA ALA A 928 53.60 0.38 42.78
C ALA A 928 55.04 -0.07 43.06
N ALA A 929 55.86 -0.26 42.02
CA ALA A 929 57.29 -0.54 42.12
C ALA A 929 58.10 0.58 42.79
N ALA A 930 57.74 1.85 42.58
CA ALA A 930 58.44 3.00 43.18
C ALA A 930 58.15 3.12 44.69
N LEU A 931 56.89 2.89 45.10
CA LEU A 931 56.48 2.88 46.50
C LEU A 931 57.10 1.70 47.26
N ALA A 932 57.02 0.49 46.71
CA ALA A 932 57.75 -0.67 47.25
C ALA A 932 59.27 -0.41 47.28
N GLY A 933 59.80 0.26 46.26
CA GLY A 933 61.19 0.69 46.15
C GLY A 933 61.63 1.66 47.26
N GLN A 934 60.75 2.51 47.80
CA GLN A 934 61.06 3.32 48.98
C GLN A 934 61.06 2.50 50.28
N GLN A 935 60.12 1.56 50.43
CA GLN A 935 59.98 0.75 51.64
C GLN A 935 61.05 -0.35 51.80
N ILE A 936 61.64 -0.82 50.70
CA ILE A 936 62.74 -1.79 50.74
C ILE A 936 64.03 -1.11 51.21
N GLN A 937 64.60 -1.56 52.33
CA GLN A 937 65.88 -1.06 52.86
C GLN A 937 67.00 -2.11 52.70
N LEU A 938 68.25 -1.65 52.67
CA LEU A 938 69.44 -2.51 52.53
C LEU A 938 70.57 -1.94 53.40
N TYR A 939 70.92 -2.62 54.49
CA TYR A 939 71.90 -2.16 55.49
C TYR A 939 72.73 -3.30 56.11
N PRO A 940 73.99 -3.08 56.55
CA PRO A 940 74.77 -1.87 56.33
C PRO A 940 75.07 -1.70 54.83
N ASN A 941 75.44 -0.48 54.43
CA ASN A 941 75.73 -0.11 53.05
C ASN A 941 76.63 1.15 53.10
N PRO A 942 77.97 1.01 53.13
CA PRO A 942 78.78 -0.17 52.75
C PRO A 942 78.61 -1.44 53.60
N ALA A 943 78.91 -2.60 53.01
CA ALA A 943 78.79 -3.92 53.63
C ALA A 943 80.06 -4.77 53.44
N HIS A 944 80.58 -5.33 54.53
CA HIS A 944 81.83 -6.10 54.51
C HIS A 944 81.62 -7.59 54.21
N THR A 945 80.74 -8.26 54.95
CA THR A 945 80.53 -9.72 54.84
C THR A 945 79.10 -10.10 54.48
N ALA A 946 78.10 -9.32 54.90
CA ALA A 946 76.70 -9.46 54.53
C ALA A 946 75.95 -8.12 54.57
N ALA A 947 74.86 -8.02 53.82
CA ALA A 947 73.90 -6.91 53.87
C ALA A 947 72.49 -7.44 54.15
N THR A 948 71.75 -6.78 55.03
CA THR A 948 70.38 -7.12 55.43
C THR A 948 69.38 -6.37 54.54
N LEU A 949 68.56 -7.13 53.82
CA LEU A 949 67.45 -6.65 53.00
C LEU A 949 66.17 -6.64 53.84
N VAL A 950 65.52 -5.50 53.99
CA VAL A 950 64.20 -5.36 54.64
C VAL A 950 63.11 -5.39 53.60
N LEU A 951 62.04 -6.16 53.83
CA LEU A 951 60.89 -6.25 52.93
C LEU A 951 59.61 -5.68 53.56
N PRO A 952 58.79 -4.90 52.81
CA PRO A 952 57.45 -4.52 53.25
C PRO A 952 56.53 -5.74 53.30
N ALA A 953 55.46 -5.66 54.10
CA ALA A 953 54.58 -6.80 54.40
C ALA A 953 54.06 -7.54 53.16
N ALA A 954 53.67 -6.79 52.11
CA ALA A 954 53.19 -7.33 50.83
C ALA A 954 54.17 -8.27 50.11
N LEU A 955 55.48 -8.19 50.41
CA LEU A 955 56.53 -8.99 49.77
C LEU A 955 57.11 -10.10 50.66
N ARG A 956 56.62 -10.27 51.90
CA ARG A 956 57.11 -11.29 52.85
C ARG A 956 56.51 -12.68 52.61
N ASN A 957 55.24 -12.72 52.22
CA ASN A 957 54.47 -13.95 52.02
C ASN A 957 54.69 -14.59 50.64
N GLN A 958 55.86 -14.37 50.01
CA GLN A 958 56.15 -14.80 48.63
C GLN A 958 57.57 -15.34 48.50
N MET A 959 57.79 -16.22 47.52
CA MET A 959 59.13 -16.66 47.15
C MET A 959 59.80 -15.52 46.39
N GLY A 960 60.83 -14.92 46.99
CA GLY A 960 61.56 -13.80 46.38
C GLY A 960 62.90 -14.23 45.80
N THR A 961 63.33 -13.52 44.77
CA THR A 961 64.68 -13.66 44.18
C THR A 961 65.32 -12.30 43.96
N ALA A 962 66.63 -12.24 44.14
CA ALA A 962 67.44 -11.06 43.88
C ALA A 962 68.78 -11.44 43.26
N VAL A 963 69.28 -10.63 42.33
CA VAL A 963 70.56 -10.83 41.65
C VAL A 963 71.42 -9.58 41.85
N LEU A 964 72.66 -9.77 42.27
CA LEU A 964 73.66 -8.74 42.44
C LEU A 964 74.54 -8.67 41.19
N TYR A 965 74.63 -7.49 40.59
CA TYR A 965 75.40 -7.20 39.39
C TYR A 965 76.58 -6.28 39.72
N ASN A 966 77.74 -6.51 39.09
CA ASN A 966 78.89 -5.61 39.18
C ASN A 966 78.70 -4.34 38.31
N ALA A 967 79.67 -3.42 38.36
CA ALA A 967 79.66 -2.20 37.56
C ALA A 967 79.68 -2.42 36.03
N LEU A 968 80.02 -3.63 35.56
CA LEU A 968 79.97 -4.02 34.14
C LEU A 968 78.63 -4.68 33.75
N GLY A 969 77.64 -4.72 34.66
CA GLY A 969 76.34 -5.36 34.42
C GLY A 969 76.37 -6.89 34.42
N GLN A 970 77.46 -7.51 34.87
CA GLN A 970 77.58 -8.97 35.00
C GLN A 970 77.00 -9.43 36.33
N ALA A 971 76.18 -10.50 36.33
CA ALA A 971 75.66 -11.09 37.56
C ALA A 971 76.78 -11.80 38.32
N VAL A 972 77.03 -11.39 39.57
CA VAL A 972 78.09 -11.94 40.44
C VAL A 972 77.58 -12.83 41.57
N ARG A 973 76.30 -12.67 41.95
CA ARG A 973 75.65 -13.50 42.98
C ARG A 973 74.13 -13.47 42.82
N SER A 974 73.48 -14.58 43.11
CA SER A 974 72.01 -14.69 43.14
C SER A 974 71.57 -15.17 44.52
N TYR A 975 70.40 -14.70 44.96
CA TYR A 975 69.77 -15.02 46.23
C TYR A 975 68.32 -15.42 46.00
N SER A 976 67.82 -16.36 46.78
CA SER A 976 66.42 -16.79 46.82
C SER A 976 65.99 -17.06 48.26
N TRP A 977 64.72 -16.83 48.56
CA TRP A 977 64.13 -17.11 49.87
C TRP A 977 62.68 -17.58 49.74
N LEU A 978 62.24 -18.37 50.71
CA LEU A 978 60.88 -18.88 50.80
C LEU A 978 59.93 -17.84 51.45
N PRO A 979 58.61 -17.94 51.20
CA PRO A 979 57.59 -17.18 51.94
C PRO A 979 57.78 -17.30 53.46
N SER A 980 57.72 -16.19 54.19
CA SER A 980 57.69 -16.18 55.65
C SER A 980 56.96 -14.95 56.18
N SER A 981 55.84 -15.15 56.87
CA SER A 981 55.12 -14.08 57.57
C SER A 981 55.87 -13.59 58.83
N ALA A 982 56.78 -14.40 59.36
CA ALA A 982 57.52 -14.11 60.59
C ALA A 982 58.81 -13.31 60.34
N SER A 983 59.52 -13.52 59.21
CA SER A 983 60.75 -12.77 58.93
C SER A 983 60.46 -11.43 58.26
N THR A 984 60.94 -10.34 58.86
CA THR A 984 60.89 -8.99 58.27
C THR A 984 62.09 -8.70 57.36
N THR A 985 63.13 -9.54 57.41
CA THR A 985 64.42 -9.33 56.74
C THR A 985 64.94 -10.59 56.04
N GLN A 986 65.93 -10.41 55.15
CA GLN A 986 66.69 -11.45 54.48
C GLN A 986 68.18 -11.07 54.49
N VAL A 987 69.08 -12.00 54.81
CA VAL A 987 70.53 -11.72 54.91
C VAL A 987 71.23 -12.12 53.62
N LEU A 988 71.79 -11.14 52.92
CA LEU A 988 72.50 -11.30 51.65
C LEU A 988 74.01 -11.37 51.92
N SER A 989 74.58 -12.57 51.92
CA SER A 989 76.03 -12.76 52.09
C SER A 989 76.80 -12.20 50.90
N VAL A 990 77.71 -11.26 51.14
CA VAL A 990 78.61 -10.65 50.13
C VAL A 990 80.06 -11.14 50.24
N SER A 991 80.39 -11.93 51.27
CA SER A 991 81.73 -12.49 51.47
C SER A 991 82.29 -13.17 50.20
N GLY A 992 83.57 -12.92 49.91
CA GLY A 992 84.26 -13.42 48.70
C GLY A 992 83.94 -12.66 47.40
N LEU A 993 83.24 -11.51 47.47
CA LEU A 993 83.18 -10.53 46.39
C LEU A 993 84.28 -9.47 46.57
N ALA A 994 84.66 -8.81 45.47
CA ALA A 994 85.62 -7.71 45.51
C ALA A 994 85.00 -6.43 46.09
N GLN A 995 85.85 -5.52 46.57
CA GLN A 995 85.44 -4.16 46.95
C GLN A 995 84.90 -3.41 45.72
N GLY A 996 83.84 -2.63 45.90
CA GLY A 996 83.26 -1.83 44.81
C GLY A 996 81.77 -1.55 44.93
N VAL A 997 81.20 -0.97 43.86
CA VAL A 997 79.78 -0.63 43.79
C VAL A 997 79.03 -1.65 42.93
N TYR A 998 77.94 -2.17 43.50
CA TYR A 998 77.11 -3.22 42.94
C TYR A 998 75.64 -2.80 42.85
N THR A 999 74.92 -3.44 41.94
CA THR A 999 73.49 -3.22 41.69
C THR A 999 72.71 -4.47 42.08
N LEU A 1000 71.93 -4.41 43.16
CA LEU A 1000 71.00 -5.48 43.56
C LEU A 1000 69.66 -5.26 42.85
N ARG A 1001 69.25 -6.21 42.01
CA ARG A 1001 67.95 -6.21 41.33
C ARG A 1001 67.07 -7.32 41.90
N LEU A 1002 65.89 -6.97 42.38
CA LEU A 1002 64.89 -7.86 42.93
C LEU A 1002 63.78 -8.11 41.90
N ALA A 1003 63.31 -9.34 41.79
CA ALA A 1003 62.07 -9.65 41.11
C ALA A 1003 60.91 -9.61 42.13
N THR A 1004 59.85 -8.86 41.85
CA THR A 1004 58.67 -8.77 42.71
C THR A 1004 57.39 -8.79 41.86
N ILE A 1005 56.25 -9.18 42.43
CA ILE A 1005 54.95 -9.10 41.74
C ILE A 1005 54.52 -7.66 41.39
N MET A 1006 55.15 -6.65 42.01
CA MET A 1006 54.89 -5.23 41.77
C MET A 1006 55.78 -4.66 40.65
N GLY A 1007 56.64 -5.50 40.05
CA GLY A 1007 57.67 -5.12 39.08
C GLY A 1007 59.10 -5.32 39.61
N PRO A 1008 60.13 -5.18 38.75
CA PRO A 1008 61.52 -5.27 39.19
C PRO A 1008 61.92 -4.02 39.99
N VAL A 1009 62.56 -4.23 41.15
CA VAL A 1009 63.08 -3.15 42.02
C VAL A 1009 64.60 -3.21 42.06
N THR A 1010 65.27 -2.05 42.08
CA THR A 1010 66.73 -1.96 42.05
C THR A 1010 67.28 -1.16 43.23
N LYS A 1011 68.38 -1.61 43.83
CA LYS A 1011 69.10 -0.98 44.94
C LYS A 1011 70.61 -0.97 44.68
N ARG A 1012 71.28 0.12 45.05
CA ARG A 1012 72.76 0.18 45.07
C ARG A 1012 73.28 -0.43 46.38
N LEU A 1013 74.33 -1.24 46.28
CA LEU A 1013 75.10 -1.77 47.41
C LEU A 1013 76.58 -1.44 47.20
N VAL A 1014 77.26 -0.96 48.24
CA VAL A 1014 78.72 -0.81 48.26
C VAL A 1014 79.31 -1.95 49.09
N ILE A 1015 80.40 -2.55 48.62
CA ILE A 1015 81.17 -3.58 49.34
C ILE A 1015 82.56 -3.00 49.62
N GLU A 1016 83.02 -3.14 50.87
CA GLU A 1016 84.29 -2.64 51.43
C GLU A 1016 85.00 -3.71 52.25
#